data_AF-A0A1G8ERC4-F1
#
_entry.id   AF-A0A1G8ERC4-F1
#
_cell.length_a   1.000
_cell.length_b   1.000
_cell.length_c   1.000
_cell.angle_alpha   90.00
_cell.angle_beta   90.00
_cell.angle_gamma   90.00
#
_symmetry.space_group_name_H-M   'P 1'
#
loop_
_entity.id
_entity.type
_entity.pdbx_description
1 polymer ?
#
loop_
_entity_poly.entity_id
_entity_poly.type
_entity_poly.pdbx_seq_one_letter_code
_entity_poly.pdbx_strand_id
1 'polypeptide(L)'
;MRPLDFLGRIKVKLGIVIVLAVGTAFAVNEVGLTSGLSREVRIAVAVVLALIMVQLLAMGMTKPLRQMASAAQTIAKGSYTLRVSATSRDEVGELARAFNAMAADLGEVDRQRRELIANVSHELRTPITGLRAVLENVVDGVSAPDPVTMRTALAQTERLGRLVAQLLDLSRLDSGTRLMEPDTIELAPLVEQAVREAGLAREDVTIRPSVPADLVMRADPDLLAQVLANLLDNAVRHSPPDGVVTVTGEAEGDGVRLVVADRGPGIPVSARGRVFERFSRLDAGRAADSGGAGLGLAIVKEIVELHGGSVRIDDRVGCHMVVDLPGRTTMPDVPLETERMSEGEKGAEQPAPPPPAADPAPARGAPAQAAPVPGVPVRAVAVSGVPVRAVAAQVVAVPGGPGQAGRAEAVGAGSEGPGAAGRDGATEGMVAEGVTSADSGAGPVGGAAPVPVPGYGGPGYGGPVPGYGGPGPAGGGPPSAGGGLARVLGGGVLGVLAGFLVGLFAAVIVSVVAGDGMALFTFLLCVATLGAVGAALGAGSGSRAATTAHQGQATAPYRGQAGPPPPYVPPPLFPRPELPEPPPWLLPAAAGAGVFATVALPDARVGLGVVLVAMVLGAAALPAVLRRMTPWTVAFGVTAYVLISMAAVRDADWLVAVLLVAGAGLGALAVSGAGAGWPGVIRGGVSVLLALGPVPWFLAKPLKRVTSRRRFVPMLVALGITAVLLAVFGLLFASADAVFASYLERVTAAPDWAESVPLRLFLFVLVAVLLAAVVLVALRPVADPVGPMAKFGVSRSIWVLPLTAVNLLFASFVAVQITALFGGNTWVLRTAGLTYAEYARQGFFQLVVVSVFVLGIVAVAAGLLKVERRERWLLAGLLGVLCGLTMVVLASALHRMNLYTDAYGLSRLRLSVQATVWWLGALFTLVLLAGAARLAGRGSGWLPRTIVLVTGLGLAAFAIVNPDLRVAYTQVEVRGVTKLDSDYLGDLGADAVPALDRLPEPLRSCVLADVVAAGGLDRPDPWNGWNLARSQARDLLAARPLHRPVSCGGPSGGRSG
;
A
#
# COMPACT_ATOMS: atom_id res chain seq x y z
N MET A 1 -7.89 0.06 31.68
CA MET A 1 -8.58 -0.97 30.85
C MET A 1 -9.12 -0.27 29.58
N ARG A 2 -9.27 -0.96 28.44
CA ARG A 2 -9.91 -0.38 27.24
C ARG A 2 -11.40 -0.77 27.23
N PRO A 3 -12.35 0.17 27.11
CA PRO A 3 -13.77 -0.14 27.32
C PRO A 3 -14.42 -1.00 26.23
N LEU A 4 -13.75 -1.19 25.07
CA LEU A 4 -14.29 -1.93 23.92
C LEU A 4 -13.60 -3.28 23.67
N ASP A 5 -12.67 -3.73 24.53
CA ASP A 5 -11.93 -4.99 24.29
C ASP A 5 -12.80 -6.26 24.39
N PHE A 6 -14.02 -6.15 24.94
CA PHE A 6 -14.98 -7.26 25.03
C PHE A 6 -15.72 -7.57 23.72
N LEU A 7 -15.78 -6.62 22.77
CA LEU A 7 -16.50 -6.78 21.51
C LEU A 7 -15.67 -7.58 20.50
N GLY A 8 -16.10 -8.79 20.17
CA GLY A 8 -15.32 -9.73 19.35
C GLY A 8 -15.27 -9.48 17.84
N ARG A 9 -15.67 -8.29 17.34
CA ARG A 9 -15.55 -7.91 15.92
C ARG A 9 -15.28 -6.41 15.75
N ILE A 10 -14.25 -6.07 14.98
CA ILE A 10 -13.81 -4.71 14.67
C ILE A 10 -14.89 -3.90 13.94
N LYS A 11 -15.64 -4.57 13.05
CA LYS A 11 -16.80 -3.98 12.34
C LYS A 11 -17.94 -3.61 13.30
N VAL A 12 -18.12 -4.35 14.39
CA VAL A 12 -19.14 -4.06 15.42
C VAL A 12 -18.68 -2.89 16.30
N LYS A 13 -17.40 -2.82 16.68
CA LYS A 13 -16.82 -1.65 17.37
C LYS A 13 -17.03 -0.36 16.57
N LEU A 14 -16.73 -0.40 15.27
CA LEU A 14 -16.93 0.73 14.36
C LEU A 14 -18.41 1.10 14.19
N GLY A 15 -19.30 0.11 13.98
CA GLY A 15 -20.74 0.33 13.86
C GLY A 15 -21.37 0.97 15.10
N ILE A 16 -21.01 0.48 16.29
CA ILE A 16 -21.46 1.05 17.57
C ILE A 16 -21.01 2.51 17.72
N VAL A 17 -19.77 2.84 17.33
CA VAL A 17 -19.29 4.24 17.41
C VAL A 17 -19.96 5.14 16.37
N ILE A 18 -20.29 4.64 15.17
CA ILE A 18 -21.08 5.40 14.19
C ILE A 18 -22.49 5.69 14.75
N VAL A 19 -23.16 4.68 15.30
CA VAL A 19 -24.49 4.83 15.94
C VAL A 19 -24.44 5.79 17.13
N LEU A 20 -23.43 5.68 17.99
CA LEU A 20 -23.24 6.61 19.11
C LEU A 20 -22.93 8.03 18.64
N ALA A 21 -22.06 8.23 17.64
CA ALA A 21 -21.73 9.56 17.14
C ALA A 21 -22.93 10.24 16.46
N VAL A 22 -23.71 9.51 15.66
CA VAL A 22 -24.95 10.01 15.06
C VAL A 22 -26.01 10.28 16.13
N GLY A 23 -26.17 9.38 17.11
CA GLY A 23 -27.08 9.56 18.24
C GLY A 23 -26.71 10.75 19.13
N THR A 24 -25.43 10.96 19.40
CA THR A 24 -24.93 12.14 20.14
C THR A 24 -25.13 13.43 19.33
N ALA A 25 -24.86 13.43 18.02
CA ALA A 25 -25.12 14.59 17.17
C ALA A 25 -26.61 14.95 17.11
N PHE A 26 -27.49 13.94 17.07
CA PHE A 26 -28.94 14.12 17.15
C PHE A 26 -29.37 14.66 18.52
N ALA A 27 -28.91 14.04 19.62
CA ALA A 27 -29.23 14.49 20.97
C ALA A 27 -28.75 15.93 21.26
N VAL A 28 -27.54 16.30 20.80
CA VAL A 28 -27.04 17.69 20.89
C VAL A 28 -27.88 18.66 20.07
N ASN A 29 -28.40 18.24 18.91
CA ASN A 29 -29.31 19.07 18.13
C ASN A 29 -30.64 19.27 18.86
N GLU A 30 -31.27 18.21 19.36
CA GLU A 30 -32.58 18.29 20.04
C GLU A 30 -32.50 19.02 21.39
N VAL A 31 -31.55 18.66 22.26
CA VAL A 31 -31.33 19.38 23.53
C VAL A 31 -31.06 20.85 23.23
N GLY A 32 -30.18 21.17 22.29
CA GLY A 32 -29.89 22.56 21.92
C GLY A 32 -31.04 23.28 21.19
N LEU A 33 -32.03 22.58 20.63
CA LEU A 33 -33.29 23.20 20.19
C LEU A 33 -34.13 23.58 21.42
N THR A 34 -34.31 22.66 22.37
CA THR A 34 -35.09 22.92 23.60
C THR A 34 -34.47 23.98 24.51
N SER A 35 -33.13 24.06 24.57
CA SER A 35 -32.39 25.05 25.35
C SER A 35 -32.15 26.38 24.60
N GLY A 36 -32.73 26.58 23.41
CA GLY A 36 -32.59 27.82 22.64
C GLY A 36 -31.17 28.11 22.11
N LEU A 37 -30.28 27.12 22.07
CA LEU A 37 -28.89 27.29 21.65
C LEU A 37 -28.80 27.65 20.16
N SER A 38 -27.92 28.62 19.86
CA SER A 38 -27.64 29.04 18.50
C SER A 38 -27.14 27.85 17.67
N ARG A 39 -27.47 27.88 16.36
CA ARG A 39 -27.12 26.80 15.42
C ARG A 39 -25.60 26.53 15.38
N GLU A 40 -24.80 27.58 15.56
CA GLU A 40 -23.33 27.50 15.53
C GLU A 40 -22.79 26.78 16.77
N VAL A 41 -23.31 27.08 17.97
CA VAL A 41 -22.93 26.39 19.22
C VAL A 41 -23.31 24.91 19.18
N ARG A 42 -24.52 24.57 18.70
CA ARG A 42 -24.95 23.17 18.54
C ARG A 42 -24.02 22.37 17.63
N ILE A 43 -23.67 22.93 16.47
CA ILE A 43 -22.76 22.27 15.52
C ILE A 43 -21.37 22.10 16.17
N ALA A 44 -20.85 23.12 16.87
CA ALA A 44 -19.57 23.03 17.55
C ALA A 44 -19.55 21.93 18.64
N VAL A 45 -20.56 21.86 19.49
CA VAL A 45 -20.66 20.82 20.54
C VAL A 45 -20.78 19.42 19.94
N ALA A 46 -21.60 19.23 18.91
CA ALA A 46 -21.74 17.95 18.22
C ALA A 46 -20.42 17.50 17.57
N VAL A 47 -19.69 18.44 16.94
CA VAL A 47 -18.38 18.20 16.34
C VAL A 47 -17.32 17.84 17.38
N VAL A 48 -17.28 18.53 18.52
CA VAL A 48 -16.33 18.23 19.62
C VAL A 48 -16.58 16.85 20.21
N LEU A 49 -17.84 16.48 20.46
CA LEU A 49 -18.18 15.15 20.98
C LEU A 49 -17.90 14.04 19.95
N ALA A 50 -18.16 14.27 18.66
CA ALA A 50 -17.79 13.35 17.60
C ALA A 50 -16.27 13.16 17.49
N LEU A 51 -15.48 14.25 17.58
CA LEU A 51 -14.01 14.20 17.62
C LEU A 51 -13.49 13.37 18.80
N ILE A 52 -14.05 13.58 20.00
CA ILE A 52 -13.68 12.81 21.20
C ILE A 52 -13.98 11.31 21.00
N MET A 53 -15.16 10.95 20.49
CA MET A 53 -15.53 9.57 20.21
C MET A 53 -14.61 8.89 19.17
N VAL A 54 -14.29 9.60 18.08
CA VAL A 54 -13.35 9.11 17.04
C VAL A 54 -11.94 8.93 17.60
N GLN A 55 -11.45 9.88 18.39
CA GLN A 55 -10.12 9.83 18.98
C GLN A 55 -9.98 8.68 19.99
N LEU A 56 -11.00 8.44 20.82
CA LEU A 56 -11.03 7.31 21.75
C LEU A 56 -10.99 5.96 21.01
N LEU A 57 -11.73 5.82 19.90
CA LEU A 57 -11.70 4.61 19.08
C LEU A 57 -10.33 4.39 18.41
N ALA A 58 -9.75 5.45 17.83
CA ALA A 58 -8.43 5.41 17.20
C ALA A 58 -7.32 5.03 18.20
N MET A 59 -7.36 5.57 19.42
CA MET A 59 -6.40 5.20 20.48
C MET A 59 -6.58 3.76 20.96
N GLY A 60 -7.79 3.18 20.85
CA GLY A 60 -8.06 1.77 21.14
C GLY A 60 -7.50 0.83 20.08
N MET A 61 -7.74 1.11 18.79
CA MET A 61 -7.44 0.22 17.66
C MET A 61 -6.02 0.41 17.08
N THR A 62 -5.55 1.63 16.90
CA THR A 62 -4.29 1.90 16.18
C THR A 62 -3.05 1.64 17.05
N LYS A 63 -3.18 1.74 18.39
CA LYS A 63 -2.09 1.46 19.33
C LYS A 63 -1.58 0.01 19.27
N PRO A 64 -2.41 -1.05 19.40
CA PRO A 64 -1.92 -2.43 19.29
C PRO A 64 -1.34 -2.74 17.89
N LEU A 65 -1.97 -2.27 16.81
CA LEU A 65 -1.44 -2.46 15.45
C LEU A 65 -0.04 -1.85 15.28
N ARG A 66 0.20 -0.65 15.82
CA ARG A 66 1.54 -0.04 15.81
C ARG A 66 2.55 -0.79 16.69
N GLN A 67 2.11 -1.40 17.80
CA GLN A 67 2.95 -2.29 18.61
C GLN A 67 3.32 -3.56 17.85
N MET A 68 2.41 -4.13 17.05
CA MET A 68 2.68 -5.28 16.18
C MET A 68 3.67 -4.94 15.06
N ALA A 69 3.48 -3.81 14.36
CA ALA A 69 4.41 -3.36 13.32
C ALA A 69 5.83 -3.13 13.88
N SER A 70 5.94 -2.52 15.07
CA SER A 70 7.21 -2.36 15.77
C SER A 70 7.82 -3.72 16.17
N ALA A 71 7.02 -4.67 16.64
CA ALA A 71 7.51 -5.99 17.01
C ALA A 71 7.98 -6.80 15.80
N ALA A 72 7.28 -6.71 14.66
CA ALA A 72 7.70 -7.33 13.41
C ALA A 72 9.07 -6.79 12.93
N GLN A 73 9.30 -5.48 13.03
CA GLN A 73 10.60 -4.86 12.76
C GLN A 73 11.71 -5.26 13.74
N THR A 74 11.35 -5.71 14.96
CA THR A 74 12.30 -6.27 15.94
C THR A 74 12.61 -7.74 15.65
N ILE A 75 11.62 -8.53 15.26
CA ILE A 75 11.79 -9.93 14.80
C ILE A 75 12.64 -9.97 13.52
N ALA A 76 12.40 -9.07 12.56
CA ALA A 76 13.20 -8.94 11.34
C ALA A 76 14.69 -8.61 11.60
N LYS A 77 15.04 -8.21 12.82
CA LYS A 77 16.43 -7.97 13.29
C LYS A 77 16.97 -9.12 14.14
N GLY A 78 16.34 -10.30 14.09
CA GLY A 78 16.78 -11.51 14.80
C GLY A 78 16.43 -11.58 16.29
N SER A 79 15.45 -10.80 16.75
CA SER A 79 15.05 -10.75 18.17
C SER A 79 13.63 -11.30 18.37
N TYR A 80 13.56 -12.61 18.63
CA TYR A 80 12.32 -13.41 18.71
C TYR A 80 11.66 -13.43 20.10
N THR A 81 12.30 -12.84 21.12
CA THR A 81 11.81 -12.86 22.51
C THR A 81 10.66 -11.90 22.78
N LEU A 82 10.44 -10.90 21.91
CA LEU A 82 9.43 -9.87 22.10
C LEU A 82 8.01 -10.39 21.81
N ARG A 83 7.12 -10.30 22.81
CA ARG A 83 5.71 -10.71 22.70
C ARG A 83 4.76 -9.51 22.72
N VAL A 84 3.69 -9.58 21.93
CA VAL A 84 2.65 -8.54 21.87
C VAL A 84 1.49 -8.88 22.81
N SER A 85 0.93 -7.88 23.48
CA SER A 85 -0.20 -8.03 24.40
C SER A 85 -1.52 -8.33 23.68
N ALA A 86 -1.92 -9.60 23.62
CA ALA A 86 -3.18 -10.05 22.99
C ALA A 86 -4.41 -9.95 23.94
N THR A 87 -4.75 -8.72 24.38
CA THR A 87 -5.82 -8.52 25.39
C THR A 87 -7.24 -8.35 24.83
N SER A 88 -7.39 -8.07 23.54
CA SER A 88 -8.70 -7.88 22.89
C SER A 88 -9.25 -9.21 22.39
N ARG A 89 -10.58 -9.33 22.27
CA ARG A 89 -11.26 -10.53 21.74
C ARG A 89 -11.63 -10.43 20.26
N ASP A 90 -11.12 -9.43 19.55
CA ASP A 90 -11.39 -9.16 18.14
C ASP A 90 -10.30 -9.73 17.21
N GLU A 91 -10.44 -9.43 15.92
CA GLU A 91 -9.53 -9.83 14.85
C GLU A 91 -8.08 -9.35 15.09
N VAL A 92 -7.88 -8.25 15.85
CA VAL A 92 -6.55 -7.75 16.24
C VAL A 92 -5.96 -8.58 17.38
N GLY A 93 -6.79 -9.04 18.32
CA GLY A 93 -6.40 -10.00 19.36
C GLY A 93 -6.12 -11.41 18.83
N GLU A 94 -6.78 -11.83 17.76
CA GLU A 94 -6.46 -13.04 16.99
C GLU A 94 -5.11 -12.90 16.26
N LEU A 95 -4.91 -11.82 15.49
CA LEU A 95 -3.64 -11.52 14.83
C LEU A 95 -2.47 -11.48 15.83
N ALA A 96 -2.65 -10.87 17.00
CA ALA A 96 -1.64 -10.82 18.06
C ALA A 96 -1.27 -12.20 18.63
N ARG A 97 -2.20 -13.17 18.63
CA ARG A 97 -1.91 -14.57 19.02
C ARG A 97 -1.15 -15.31 17.93
N ALA A 98 -1.58 -15.19 16.67
CA ALA A 98 -0.88 -15.78 15.53
C ALA A 98 0.57 -15.26 15.40
N PHE A 99 0.76 -13.95 15.56
CA PHE A 99 2.09 -13.32 15.60
C PHE A 99 2.95 -13.86 16.75
N ASN A 100 2.38 -14.00 17.96
CA ASN A 100 3.11 -14.53 19.10
C ASN A 100 3.47 -16.03 18.96
N ALA A 101 2.70 -16.81 18.20
CA ALA A 101 3.03 -18.20 17.87
C ALA A 101 4.22 -18.24 16.89
N MET A 102 4.09 -17.58 15.73
CA MET A 102 5.15 -17.42 14.74
C MET A 102 6.48 -16.92 15.34
N ALA A 103 6.41 -15.98 16.29
CA ALA A 103 7.58 -15.49 17.02
C ALA A 103 8.26 -16.55 17.92
N ALA A 104 7.50 -17.51 18.45
CA ALA A 104 8.07 -18.68 19.14
C ALA A 104 8.75 -19.62 18.15
N ASP A 105 8.07 -19.93 17.05
CA ASP A 105 8.52 -20.91 16.06
C ASP A 105 9.84 -20.48 15.40
N LEU A 106 9.96 -19.22 14.98
CA LEU A 106 11.24 -18.67 14.49
C LEU A 106 12.32 -18.63 15.57
N GLY A 107 11.96 -18.36 16.83
CA GLY A 107 12.90 -18.37 17.95
C GLY A 107 13.48 -19.74 18.23
N GLU A 108 12.67 -20.80 18.07
CA GLU A 108 13.07 -22.19 18.22
C GLU A 108 13.95 -22.66 17.05
N VAL A 109 13.59 -22.33 15.81
CA VAL A 109 14.43 -22.62 14.62
C VAL A 109 15.79 -21.92 14.72
N ASP A 110 15.84 -20.66 15.17
CA ASP A 110 17.11 -19.94 15.35
C ASP A 110 17.93 -20.50 16.54
N ARG A 111 17.28 -21.00 17.60
CA ARG A 111 17.94 -21.73 18.69
C ARG A 111 18.60 -23.00 18.18
N GLN A 112 17.84 -23.86 17.49
CA GLN A 112 18.34 -25.10 16.89
C GLN A 112 19.50 -24.84 15.91
N ARG A 113 19.40 -23.79 15.09
CA ARG A 113 20.48 -23.38 14.18
C ARG A 113 21.75 -22.96 14.92
N ARG A 114 21.64 -22.22 16.03
CA ARG A 114 22.80 -21.83 16.85
C ARG A 114 23.45 -23.04 17.52
N GLU A 115 22.65 -23.98 18.03
CA GLU A 115 23.12 -25.21 18.66
C GLU A 115 23.82 -26.13 17.64
N LEU A 116 23.27 -26.27 16.43
CA LEU A 116 23.93 -26.94 15.30
C LEU A 116 25.30 -26.31 14.98
N ILE A 117 25.36 -24.98 14.84
CA ILE A 117 26.62 -24.27 14.54
C ILE A 117 27.64 -24.44 15.69
N ALA A 118 27.20 -24.40 16.94
CA ALA A 118 28.05 -24.60 18.11
C ALA A 118 28.62 -26.03 18.16
N ASN A 119 27.78 -27.05 17.98
CA ASN A 119 28.16 -28.46 18.02
C ASN A 119 29.12 -28.81 16.86
N VAL A 120 28.82 -28.37 15.64
CA VAL A 120 29.73 -28.52 14.49
C VAL A 120 31.07 -27.82 14.76
N SER A 121 31.06 -26.62 15.32
CA SER A 121 32.28 -25.89 15.68
C SER A 121 33.11 -26.58 16.77
N HIS A 122 32.49 -27.38 17.63
CA HIS A 122 33.14 -28.14 18.68
C HIS A 122 33.76 -29.45 18.15
N GLU A 123 32.97 -30.25 17.42
CA GLU A 123 33.40 -31.55 16.91
C GLU A 123 34.40 -31.44 15.74
N LEU A 124 34.43 -30.32 15.01
CA LEU A 124 35.52 -30.04 14.07
C LEU A 124 36.79 -29.52 14.76
N ARG A 125 36.66 -28.73 15.85
CA ARG A 125 37.82 -28.14 16.55
C ARG A 125 38.68 -29.21 17.20
N THR A 126 38.08 -30.19 17.88
CA THR A 126 38.79 -31.24 18.61
C THR A 126 39.81 -32.02 17.75
N PRO A 127 39.46 -32.62 16.60
CA PRO A 127 40.42 -33.30 15.73
C PRO A 127 41.41 -32.34 15.06
N ILE A 128 41.01 -31.09 14.75
CA ILE A 128 41.93 -30.07 14.20
C ILE A 128 43.01 -29.70 15.23
N THR A 129 42.65 -29.51 16.50
CA THR A 129 43.61 -29.26 17.59
C THR A 129 44.50 -30.49 17.84
N GLY A 130 43.96 -31.71 17.78
CA GLY A 130 44.75 -32.93 17.90
C GLY A 130 45.76 -33.11 16.77
N LEU A 131 45.32 -32.96 15.52
CA LEU A 131 46.18 -33.00 14.34
C LEU A 131 47.26 -31.91 14.40
N ARG A 132 46.88 -30.69 14.80
CA ARG A 132 47.81 -29.58 14.97
C ARG A 132 48.88 -29.90 16.02
N ALA A 133 48.51 -30.41 17.20
CA ALA A 133 49.47 -30.74 18.25
C ALA A 133 50.45 -31.86 17.83
N VAL A 134 49.97 -32.85 17.07
CA VAL A 134 50.85 -33.90 16.49
C VAL A 134 51.84 -33.29 15.50
N LEU A 135 51.40 -32.38 14.63
CA LEU A 135 52.27 -31.74 13.64
C LEU A 135 53.23 -30.71 14.26
N GLU A 136 52.80 -29.94 15.26
CA GLU A 136 53.65 -29.01 16.00
C GLU A 136 54.77 -29.76 16.74
N ASN A 137 54.47 -30.87 17.42
CA ASN A 137 55.50 -31.71 18.05
C ASN A 137 56.55 -32.24 17.04
N VAL A 138 56.17 -32.49 15.78
CA VAL A 138 57.10 -32.93 14.72
C VAL A 138 57.92 -31.76 14.17
N VAL A 139 57.32 -30.57 14.04
CA VAL A 139 58.02 -29.35 13.59
C VAL A 139 59.02 -28.84 14.63
N ASP A 140 58.66 -28.87 15.91
CA ASP A 140 59.50 -28.45 17.04
C ASP A 140 60.58 -29.49 17.41
N GLY A 141 60.62 -30.64 16.73
CA GLY A 141 61.60 -31.71 16.96
C GLY A 141 61.37 -32.52 18.24
N VAL A 142 60.23 -32.33 18.92
CA VAL A 142 59.81 -33.06 20.13
C VAL A 142 59.40 -34.50 19.80
N SER A 143 58.95 -34.75 18.56
CA SER A 143 58.61 -36.06 18.02
C SER A 143 59.28 -36.26 16.66
N ALA A 144 59.74 -37.47 16.38
CA ALA A 144 60.26 -37.80 15.05
C ALA A 144 59.11 -37.87 14.02
N PRO A 145 59.35 -37.57 12.73
CA PRO A 145 58.40 -37.80 11.64
C PRO A 145 58.33 -39.31 11.30
N ASP A 146 58.05 -40.15 12.29
CA ASP A 146 58.07 -41.60 12.17
C ASP A 146 56.75 -42.17 11.61
N PRO A 147 56.75 -43.42 11.10
CA PRO A 147 55.55 -44.02 10.52
C PRO A 147 54.34 -44.16 11.45
N VAL A 148 54.52 -44.18 12.78
CA VAL A 148 53.43 -44.21 13.78
C VAL A 148 52.85 -42.81 13.98
N THR A 149 53.70 -41.80 14.20
CA THR A 149 53.26 -40.39 14.32
C THR A 149 52.53 -39.92 13.06
N MET A 150 53.04 -40.26 11.87
CA MET A 150 52.39 -39.93 10.60
C MET A 150 51.07 -40.69 10.38
N ARG A 151 50.95 -41.95 10.82
CA ARG A 151 49.66 -42.68 10.80
C ARG A 151 48.64 -42.06 11.76
N THR A 152 49.06 -41.54 12.92
CA THR A 152 48.18 -40.81 13.84
C THR A 152 47.63 -39.53 13.20
N ALA A 153 48.46 -38.75 12.50
CA ALA A 153 48.02 -37.57 11.75
C ALA A 153 47.04 -37.91 10.61
N LEU A 154 47.31 -39.00 9.87
CA LEU A 154 46.41 -39.49 8.82
C LEU A 154 45.04 -39.90 9.40
N ALA A 155 45.02 -40.68 10.48
CA ALA A 155 43.77 -41.14 11.11
C ALA A 155 42.89 -39.98 11.62
N GLN A 156 43.48 -38.89 12.14
CA GLN A 156 42.70 -37.69 12.49
C GLN A 156 42.14 -36.98 11.25
N THR A 157 42.87 -36.99 10.13
CA THR A 157 42.43 -36.41 8.85
C THR A 157 41.27 -37.21 8.24
N GLU A 158 41.34 -38.55 8.26
CA GLU A 158 40.26 -39.45 7.84
C GLU A 158 39.02 -39.36 8.74
N ARG A 159 39.21 -39.13 10.04
CA ARG A 159 38.12 -38.87 11.00
C ARG A 159 37.42 -37.54 10.68
N LEU A 160 38.19 -36.50 10.36
CA LEU A 160 37.66 -35.20 9.91
C LEU A 160 36.91 -35.31 8.57
N GLY A 161 37.44 -36.08 7.61
CA GLY A 161 36.76 -36.33 6.34
C GLY A 161 35.41 -37.02 6.50
N ARG A 162 35.33 -38.07 7.34
CA ARG A 162 34.07 -38.77 7.67
C ARG A 162 33.05 -37.85 8.36
N LEU A 163 33.50 -36.98 9.28
CA LEU A 163 32.66 -35.97 9.92
C LEU A 163 32.06 -35.00 8.89
N VAL A 164 32.86 -34.49 7.96
CA VAL A 164 32.38 -33.55 6.92
C VAL A 164 31.40 -34.23 5.96
N ALA A 165 31.64 -35.48 5.56
CA ALA A 165 30.71 -36.24 4.72
C ALA A 165 29.33 -36.42 5.38
N GLN A 166 29.30 -36.87 6.65
CA GLN A 166 28.05 -37.06 7.40
C GLN A 166 27.26 -35.75 7.58
N LEU A 167 27.93 -34.61 7.72
CA LEU A 167 27.28 -33.30 7.78
C LEU A 167 26.70 -32.85 6.44
N LEU A 168 27.37 -33.15 5.32
CA LEU A 168 26.89 -32.84 3.97
C LEU A 168 25.68 -33.70 3.59
N ASP A 169 25.68 -34.99 3.94
CA ASP A 169 24.55 -35.88 3.69
C ASP A 169 23.32 -35.44 4.50
N LEU A 170 23.47 -35.20 5.80
CA LEU A 170 22.38 -34.68 6.63
C LEU A 170 21.81 -33.36 6.08
N SER A 171 22.69 -32.44 5.64
CA SER A 171 22.27 -31.17 5.03
C SER A 171 21.54 -31.32 3.68
N ARG A 172 21.70 -32.44 2.95
CA ARG A 172 21.01 -32.72 1.68
C ARG A 172 19.65 -33.37 1.90
N LEU A 173 19.51 -34.14 2.98
CA LEU A 173 18.25 -34.69 3.47
C LEU A 173 17.37 -33.56 4.03
N ASP A 174 17.93 -32.75 4.96
CA ASP A 174 17.28 -31.55 5.55
C ASP A 174 16.67 -30.60 4.51
N SER A 175 17.35 -30.42 3.37
CA SER A 175 16.93 -29.47 2.34
C SER A 175 15.97 -30.06 1.30
N GLY A 176 15.56 -31.33 1.45
CA GLY A 176 14.71 -32.05 0.49
C GLY A 176 15.28 -32.10 -0.93
N THR A 177 16.61 -31.93 -1.07
CA THR A 177 17.27 -31.75 -2.38
C THR A 177 17.78 -33.06 -2.97
N ARG A 178 17.92 -34.12 -2.14
CA ARG A 178 18.05 -35.49 -2.65
C ARG A 178 16.67 -35.98 -3.09
N LEU A 179 16.48 -36.08 -4.40
CA LEU A 179 15.40 -36.89 -4.97
C LEU A 179 15.63 -38.34 -4.50
N MET A 180 14.60 -38.97 -3.93
CA MET A 180 14.63 -40.40 -3.67
C MET A 180 14.35 -41.13 -5.00
N GLU A 181 15.15 -42.15 -5.31
CA GLU A 181 14.97 -42.98 -6.51
C GLU A 181 14.61 -44.41 -6.08
N PRO A 182 13.34 -44.67 -5.69
CA PRO A 182 12.95 -45.95 -5.11
C PRO A 182 12.77 -47.01 -6.21
N ASP A 183 13.60 -48.05 -6.15
CA ASP A 183 13.59 -49.20 -7.05
C ASP A 183 13.14 -50.48 -6.31
N THR A 184 12.98 -51.57 -7.05
CA THR A 184 12.57 -52.88 -6.52
C THR A 184 13.81 -53.69 -6.16
N ILE A 185 14.03 -53.91 -4.86
CA ILE A 185 15.28 -54.48 -4.34
C ILE A 185 15.04 -55.78 -3.56
N GLU A 186 15.90 -56.77 -3.79
CA GLU A 186 16.03 -57.96 -2.95
C GLU A 186 16.80 -57.59 -1.68
N LEU A 187 16.23 -57.85 -0.49
CA LEU A 187 16.85 -57.41 0.76
C LEU A 187 18.06 -58.27 1.16
N ALA A 188 18.06 -59.56 0.82
CA ALA A 188 19.13 -60.47 1.23
C ALA A 188 20.50 -60.11 0.63
N PRO A 189 20.67 -59.87 -0.70
CA PRO A 189 21.96 -59.43 -1.26
C PRO A 189 22.50 -58.13 -0.65
N LEU A 190 21.60 -57.16 -0.37
CA LEU A 190 21.96 -55.87 0.22
C LEU A 190 22.45 -56.02 1.68
N VAL A 191 21.74 -56.82 2.48
CA VAL A 191 22.15 -57.14 3.85
C VAL A 191 23.45 -57.92 3.87
N GLU A 192 23.63 -58.90 2.97
CA GLU A 192 24.91 -59.61 2.86
C GLU A 192 26.08 -58.67 2.50
N GLN A 193 25.88 -57.70 1.61
CA GLN A 193 26.91 -56.72 1.29
C GLN A 193 27.28 -55.89 2.52
N ALA A 194 26.30 -55.31 3.21
CA ALA A 194 26.54 -54.52 4.41
C ALA A 194 27.21 -55.35 5.53
N VAL A 195 26.87 -56.64 5.64
CA VAL A 195 27.52 -57.59 6.57
C VAL A 195 28.98 -57.87 6.17
N ARG A 196 29.28 -58.06 4.87
CA ARG A 196 30.66 -58.22 4.38
C ARG A 196 31.50 -56.97 4.68
N GLU A 197 30.95 -55.78 4.45
CA GLU A 197 31.64 -54.50 4.69
C GLU A 197 31.87 -54.26 6.19
N ALA A 198 30.86 -54.48 7.04
CA ALA A 198 30.99 -54.31 8.49
C ALA A 198 31.92 -55.35 9.14
N GLY A 199 31.99 -56.57 8.59
CA GLY A 199 32.91 -57.62 9.07
C GLY A 199 34.40 -57.28 8.91
N LEU A 200 34.75 -56.34 8.03
CA LEU A 200 36.12 -55.84 7.86
C LEU A 200 36.56 -54.87 8.97
N ALA A 201 35.64 -54.40 9.82
CA ALA A 201 35.95 -53.41 10.87
C ALA A 201 36.49 -54.04 12.17
N ARG A 202 36.10 -55.28 12.50
CA ARG A 202 36.54 -56.05 13.68
C ARG A 202 36.47 -57.55 13.39
N GLU A 203 37.62 -58.22 13.41
CA GLU A 203 37.70 -59.69 13.25
C GLU A 203 37.16 -60.46 14.47
N ASP A 204 37.04 -59.81 15.64
CA ASP A 204 36.61 -60.41 16.91
C ASP A 204 35.08 -60.33 17.17
N VAL A 205 34.28 -60.01 16.16
CA VAL A 205 32.81 -59.94 16.24
C VAL A 205 32.17 -60.70 15.08
N THR A 206 31.37 -61.72 15.41
CA THR A 206 30.66 -62.53 14.39
C THR A 206 29.33 -61.89 14.02
N ILE A 207 29.18 -61.45 12.78
CA ILE A 207 27.91 -60.94 12.24
C ILE A 207 27.14 -62.10 11.57
N ARG A 208 25.85 -62.24 11.86
CA ARG A 208 24.98 -63.29 11.30
C ARG A 208 23.74 -62.69 10.62
N PRO A 209 23.66 -62.71 9.27
CA PRO A 209 22.43 -62.36 8.55
C PRO A 209 21.40 -63.50 8.65
N SER A 210 20.13 -63.12 8.65
CA SER A 210 18.97 -64.02 8.70
C SER A 210 17.79 -63.35 8.01
N VAL A 211 17.86 -63.27 6.69
CA VAL A 211 16.87 -62.62 5.81
C VAL A 211 16.36 -63.67 4.81
N PRO A 212 15.05 -63.81 4.58
CA PRO A 212 14.51 -64.66 3.52
C PRO A 212 14.99 -64.17 2.14
N ALA A 213 15.42 -65.10 1.29
CA ALA A 213 15.93 -64.78 -0.05
C ALA A 213 14.86 -64.19 -0.99
N ASP A 214 13.58 -64.45 -0.70
CA ASP A 214 12.40 -63.97 -1.41
C ASP A 214 11.85 -62.63 -0.89
N LEU A 215 12.52 -61.99 0.09
CA LEU A 215 12.05 -60.75 0.70
C LEU A 215 12.42 -59.52 -0.15
N VAL A 216 11.47 -59.08 -0.98
CA VAL A 216 11.59 -57.94 -1.89
C VAL A 216 10.80 -56.72 -1.40
N MET A 217 11.37 -55.53 -1.57
CA MET A 217 10.71 -54.26 -1.22
C MET A 217 11.03 -53.15 -2.22
N ARG A 218 10.25 -52.06 -2.18
CA ARG A 218 10.47 -50.85 -2.99
C ARG A 218 11.12 -49.74 -2.16
N ALA A 219 12.41 -49.49 -2.37
CA ALA A 219 13.20 -48.50 -1.61
C ALA A 219 14.38 -47.96 -2.44
N ASP A 220 15.00 -46.88 -1.98
CA ASP A 220 16.24 -46.34 -2.55
C ASP A 220 17.44 -47.17 -2.04
N PRO A 221 18.18 -47.88 -2.92
CA PRO A 221 19.20 -48.85 -2.51
C PRO A 221 20.38 -48.21 -1.78
N ASP A 222 20.84 -47.04 -2.25
CA ASP A 222 21.96 -46.32 -1.63
C ASP A 222 21.60 -45.81 -0.24
N LEU A 223 20.38 -45.30 -0.08
CA LEU A 223 19.85 -44.87 1.21
C LEU A 223 19.67 -46.04 2.18
N LEU A 224 19.17 -47.19 1.73
CA LEU A 224 19.01 -48.37 2.60
C LEU A 224 20.35 -49.03 2.95
N ALA A 225 21.32 -49.02 2.03
CA ALA A 225 22.71 -49.39 2.33
C ALA A 225 23.31 -48.46 3.41
N GLN A 226 23.07 -47.14 3.30
CA GLN A 226 23.51 -46.16 4.30
C GLN A 226 22.85 -46.39 5.66
N VAL A 227 21.59 -46.83 5.72
CA VAL A 227 20.94 -47.26 6.98
C VAL A 227 21.63 -48.51 7.56
N LEU A 228 21.79 -49.56 6.76
CA LEU A 228 22.41 -50.82 7.18
C LEU A 228 23.84 -50.62 7.71
N ALA A 229 24.66 -49.85 7.00
CA ALA A 229 26.04 -49.57 7.38
C ALA A 229 26.14 -48.81 8.72
N ASN A 230 25.30 -47.79 8.94
CA ASN A 230 25.29 -47.03 10.21
C ASN A 230 24.83 -47.89 11.41
N LEU A 231 23.85 -48.78 11.20
CA LEU A 231 23.38 -49.69 12.24
C LEU A 231 24.42 -50.77 12.57
N LEU A 232 25.07 -51.34 11.54
CA LEU A 232 26.09 -52.38 11.71
C LEU A 232 27.39 -51.85 12.32
N ASP A 233 27.91 -50.69 11.91
CA ASP A 233 29.08 -50.06 12.56
C ASP A 233 28.83 -49.87 14.05
N ASN A 234 27.66 -49.34 14.42
CA ASN A 234 27.26 -49.18 15.82
C ASN A 234 27.20 -50.51 16.58
N ALA A 235 26.56 -51.54 16.01
CA ALA A 235 26.40 -52.85 16.64
C ALA A 235 27.74 -53.60 16.81
N VAL A 236 28.62 -53.56 15.80
CA VAL A 236 29.96 -54.17 15.83
C VAL A 236 30.88 -53.43 16.81
N ARG A 237 30.82 -52.10 16.83
CA ARG A 237 31.57 -51.24 17.76
C ARG A 237 31.20 -51.48 19.23
N HIS A 238 29.91 -51.58 19.53
CA HIS A 238 29.43 -51.67 20.91
C HIS A 238 29.27 -53.12 21.43
N SER A 239 29.49 -54.12 20.57
CA SER A 239 29.61 -55.52 20.97
C SER A 239 30.86 -55.79 21.81
N PRO A 240 30.78 -56.69 22.81
CA PRO A 240 31.97 -57.23 23.48
C PRO A 240 32.84 -58.05 22.51
N PRO A 241 34.11 -58.35 22.86
CA PRO A 241 34.91 -59.36 22.15
C PRO A 241 34.21 -60.72 22.14
N ASP A 242 34.43 -61.49 21.07
CA ASP A 242 33.69 -62.73 20.74
C ASP A 242 32.16 -62.52 20.65
N GLY A 243 31.75 -61.27 20.43
CA GLY A 243 30.36 -60.86 20.33
C GLY A 243 29.68 -61.41 19.08
N VAL A 244 28.35 -61.58 19.16
CA VAL A 244 27.52 -61.96 18.01
C VAL A 244 26.52 -60.85 17.74
N VAL A 245 26.59 -60.27 16.54
CA VAL A 245 25.60 -59.34 15.99
C VAL A 245 24.68 -60.13 15.06
N THR A 246 23.37 -59.93 15.15
CA THR A 246 22.38 -60.57 14.26
C THR A 246 21.60 -59.52 13.49
N VAL A 247 21.45 -59.73 12.17
CA VAL A 247 20.58 -58.93 11.31
C VAL A 247 19.44 -59.81 10.81
N THR A 248 18.22 -59.57 11.29
CA THR A 248 17.02 -60.29 10.83
C THR A 248 16.16 -59.40 9.95
N GLY A 249 15.68 -59.94 8.83
CA GLY A 249 14.69 -59.30 7.97
C GLY A 249 13.42 -60.13 7.95
N GLU A 250 12.28 -59.56 8.31
CA GLU A 250 10.99 -60.24 8.40
C GLU A 250 9.92 -59.45 7.64
N ALA A 251 8.96 -60.15 7.03
CA ALA A 251 7.81 -59.52 6.39
C ALA A 251 6.70 -59.25 7.43
N GLU A 252 6.22 -58.00 7.52
CA GLU A 252 5.14 -57.61 8.43
C GLU A 252 4.03 -56.90 7.65
N GLY A 253 2.97 -57.64 7.31
CA GLY A 253 1.88 -57.12 6.48
C GLY A 253 2.37 -56.70 5.09
N ASP A 254 2.16 -55.43 4.75
CA ASP A 254 2.62 -54.82 3.48
C ASP A 254 3.97 -54.09 3.64
N GLY A 255 4.69 -54.36 4.74
CA GLY A 255 6.00 -53.80 5.05
C GLY A 255 7.06 -54.85 5.39
N VAL A 256 8.25 -54.33 5.72
CA VAL A 256 9.45 -55.08 6.09
C VAL A 256 9.92 -54.58 7.46
N ARG A 257 10.14 -55.51 8.39
CA ARG A 257 10.85 -55.28 9.63
C ARG A 257 12.30 -55.73 9.47
N LEU A 258 13.23 -54.80 9.66
CA LEU A 258 14.65 -55.08 9.82
C LEU A 258 15.02 -54.92 11.30
N VAL A 259 15.71 -55.89 11.89
CA VAL A 259 16.26 -55.77 13.25
C VAL A 259 17.76 -56.01 13.22
N VAL A 260 18.53 -55.06 13.76
CA VAL A 260 19.95 -55.22 14.05
C VAL A 260 20.10 -55.32 15.56
N ALA A 261 20.62 -56.46 16.04
CA ALA A 261 20.76 -56.74 17.46
C ALA A 261 22.19 -57.13 17.85
N ASP A 262 22.68 -56.55 18.94
CA ASP A 262 23.99 -56.81 19.53
C ASP A 262 23.90 -57.27 20.99
N ARG A 263 25.04 -57.71 21.54
CA ARG A 263 25.20 -58.12 22.95
C ARG A 263 25.97 -57.09 23.78
N GLY A 264 25.95 -55.82 23.37
CA GLY A 264 26.56 -54.71 24.09
C GLY A 264 25.82 -54.33 25.39
N PRO A 265 26.22 -53.23 26.05
CA PRO A 265 25.61 -52.78 27.31
C PRO A 265 24.16 -52.29 27.19
N GLY A 266 23.63 -52.18 25.96
CA GLY A 266 22.30 -51.62 25.68
C GLY A 266 22.23 -50.11 25.83
N ILE A 267 21.05 -49.55 25.53
CA ILE A 267 20.78 -48.10 25.60
C ILE A 267 19.81 -47.82 26.76
N PRO A 268 20.19 -46.99 27.76
CA PRO A 268 19.35 -46.65 28.91
C PRO A 268 18.00 -46.06 28.49
N VAL A 269 16.91 -46.47 29.15
CA VAL A 269 15.53 -46.06 28.83
C VAL A 269 15.37 -44.54 28.73
N SER A 270 16.02 -43.79 29.63
CA SER A 270 16.04 -42.32 29.67
C SER A 270 16.82 -41.63 28.53
N ALA A 271 17.43 -42.41 27.63
CA ALA A 271 18.20 -41.92 26.49
C ALA A 271 17.74 -42.48 25.13
N ARG A 272 16.91 -43.54 25.09
CA ARG A 272 16.47 -44.18 23.82
C ARG A 272 15.77 -43.24 22.83
N GLY A 273 15.03 -42.23 23.31
CA GLY A 273 14.48 -41.19 22.43
C GLY A 273 15.53 -40.19 21.91
N ARG A 274 16.59 -39.97 22.68
CA ARG A 274 17.63 -38.96 22.41
C ARG A 274 18.81 -39.47 21.59
N VAL A 275 19.05 -40.78 21.50
CA VAL A 275 20.16 -41.31 20.67
C VAL A 275 19.97 -41.11 19.17
N PHE A 276 18.75 -40.79 18.73
CA PHE A 276 18.43 -40.38 17.36
C PHE A 276 18.50 -38.84 17.16
N GLU A 277 18.86 -38.06 18.20
CA GLU A 277 19.12 -36.63 18.09
C GLU A 277 20.54 -36.36 17.57
N ARG A 278 20.72 -35.24 16.86
CA ARG A 278 21.98 -34.87 16.19
C ARG A 278 23.08 -34.60 17.23
N PHE A 279 24.26 -35.20 17.04
CA PHE A 279 25.43 -35.16 17.95
C PHE A 279 25.20 -35.83 19.32
N SER A 280 24.15 -36.64 19.47
CA SER A 280 23.84 -37.31 20.73
C SER A 280 24.87 -38.40 21.07
N ARG A 281 25.34 -38.40 22.32
CA ARG A 281 26.30 -39.38 22.86
C ARG A 281 25.93 -39.69 24.31
N LEU A 282 25.92 -40.97 24.68
CA LEU A 282 25.45 -41.44 25.98
C LEU A 282 26.39 -41.06 27.14
N ASP A 283 27.70 -41.16 26.91
CA ASP A 283 28.74 -40.84 27.90
C ASP A 283 29.79 -39.91 27.28
N ALA A 284 30.02 -38.77 27.95
CA ALA A 284 31.12 -37.86 27.64
C ALA A 284 32.38 -38.11 28.51
N GLY A 285 32.26 -38.93 29.57
CA GLY A 285 33.26 -39.02 30.64
C GLY A 285 34.31 -40.12 30.51
N ARG A 286 34.13 -41.13 29.64
CA ARG A 286 35.07 -42.26 29.45
C ARG A 286 35.10 -42.68 27.99
N ALA A 287 36.28 -43.08 27.51
CA ALA A 287 36.63 -43.42 26.11
C ALA A 287 36.61 -42.23 25.11
N ALA A 288 37.72 -41.49 25.05
CA ALA A 288 37.98 -40.51 23.99
C ALA A 288 38.25 -41.17 22.62
N ASP A 289 38.78 -42.40 22.64
CA ASP A 289 39.31 -43.11 21.47
C ASP A 289 38.25 -43.88 20.68
N SER A 290 37.12 -44.26 21.29
CA SER A 290 35.97 -44.87 20.60
C SER A 290 35.16 -43.80 19.84
N GLY A 291 35.84 -43.06 18.95
CA GLY A 291 35.34 -41.84 18.31
C GLY A 291 34.21 -42.10 17.32
N GLY A 292 33.05 -41.50 17.55
CA GLY A 292 31.89 -41.48 16.64
C GLY A 292 31.16 -40.14 16.76
N ALA A 293 30.55 -39.67 15.67
CA ALA A 293 30.07 -38.29 15.53
C ALA A 293 28.74 -37.97 16.26
N GLY A 294 28.00 -38.99 16.71
CA GLY A 294 26.59 -38.82 17.11
C GLY A 294 25.66 -38.44 15.95
N LEU A 295 26.08 -38.67 14.69
CA LEU A 295 25.29 -38.36 13.48
C LEU A 295 24.65 -39.59 12.84
N GLY A 296 25.29 -40.77 12.91
CA GLY A 296 24.85 -41.98 12.19
C GLY A 296 23.42 -42.41 12.49
N LEU A 297 23.02 -42.44 13.77
CA LEU A 297 21.64 -42.80 14.15
C LEU A 297 20.61 -41.71 13.80
N ALA A 298 21.01 -40.44 13.77
CA ALA A 298 20.15 -39.35 13.28
C ALA A 298 19.93 -39.46 11.76
N ILE A 299 20.98 -39.82 11.00
CA ILE A 299 20.90 -40.10 9.55
C ILE A 299 20.00 -41.33 9.29
N VAL A 300 20.16 -42.42 10.08
CA VAL A 300 19.26 -43.59 10.00
C VAL A 300 17.81 -43.18 10.18
N LYS A 301 17.51 -42.37 11.20
CA LYS A 301 16.15 -41.89 11.46
C LYS A 301 15.60 -41.08 10.28
N GLU A 302 16.34 -40.08 9.81
CA GLU A 302 15.94 -39.21 8.71
C GLU A 302 15.65 -40.02 7.43
N ILE A 303 16.51 -40.99 7.09
CA ILE A 303 16.33 -41.85 5.91
C ILE A 303 15.11 -42.78 6.05
N VAL A 304 14.88 -43.35 7.24
CA VAL A 304 13.73 -44.22 7.50
C VAL A 304 12.41 -43.44 7.49
N GLU A 305 12.38 -42.23 8.05
CA GLU A 305 11.20 -41.35 8.00
C GLU A 305 10.93 -40.84 6.58
N LEU A 306 11.96 -40.58 5.76
CA LEU A 306 11.82 -40.27 4.33
C LEU A 306 11.20 -41.42 3.52
N HIS A 307 11.46 -42.68 3.90
CA HIS A 307 10.79 -43.86 3.33
C HIS A 307 9.38 -44.10 3.90
N GLY A 308 8.89 -43.25 4.81
CA GLY A 308 7.59 -43.42 5.48
C GLY A 308 7.58 -44.53 6.54
N GLY A 309 8.74 -44.99 6.99
CA GLY A 309 8.91 -45.97 8.05
C GLY A 309 9.11 -45.35 9.44
N SER A 310 9.53 -46.16 10.39
CA SER A 310 9.95 -45.71 11.73
C SER A 310 11.12 -46.54 12.29
N VAL A 311 11.92 -45.93 13.18
CA VAL A 311 13.03 -46.60 13.88
C VAL A 311 12.86 -46.50 15.39
N ARG A 312 13.15 -47.59 16.10
CA ARG A 312 12.97 -47.73 17.56
C ARG A 312 13.98 -48.70 18.16
N ILE A 313 14.04 -48.75 19.50
CA ILE A 313 14.87 -49.68 20.28
C ILE A 313 13.95 -50.56 21.11
N ASP A 314 14.11 -51.89 21.03
CA ASP A 314 13.31 -52.86 21.78
C ASP A 314 13.85 -53.11 23.20
N ASP A 315 13.00 -53.60 24.10
CA ASP A 315 13.24 -53.70 25.56
C ASP A 315 14.10 -54.92 25.99
N ARG A 316 14.82 -55.53 25.04
CA ARG A 316 15.57 -56.77 25.24
C ARG A 316 16.99 -56.54 25.77
N VAL A 317 17.60 -57.60 26.29
CA VAL A 317 19.01 -57.60 26.74
C VAL A 317 19.94 -57.44 25.54
N GLY A 318 20.90 -56.51 25.65
CA GLY A 318 21.73 -56.04 24.53
C GLY A 318 21.21 -54.70 23.99
N CYS A 319 21.56 -54.37 22.75
CA CYS A 319 20.85 -53.33 21.99
C CYS A 319 20.14 -53.97 20.79
N HIS A 320 18.85 -53.69 20.62
CA HIS A 320 18.02 -54.23 19.53
C HIS A 320 17.37 -53.05 18.80
N MET A 321 17.95 -52.65 17.67
CA MET A 321 17.44 -51.56 16.84
C MET A 321 16.50 -52.13 15.79
N VAL A 322 15.23 -51.70 15.83
CA VAL A 322 14.17 -52.14 14.92
C VAL A 322 13.84 -51.01 13.96
N VAL A 323 13.88 -51.31 12.67
CA VAL A 323 13.49 -50.44 11.57
C VAL A 323 12.28 -51.07 10.88
N ASP A 324 11.14 -50.39 10.95
CA ASP A 324 9.87 -50.81 10.37
C ASP A 324 9.62 -49.96 9.10
N LEU A 325 9.65 -50.56 7.90
CA LEU A 325 9.57 -49.88 6.59
C LEU A 325 8.35 -50.34 5.76
N PRO A 326 7.63 -49.43 5.06
CA PRO A 326 6.54 -49.82 4.16
C PRO A 326 7.06 -50.31 2.80
N GLY A 327 6.16 -50.86 1.96
CA GLY A 327 6.44 -51.10 0.55
C GLY A 327 7.05 -52.46 0.23
N ARG A 328 6.68 -53.52 0.97
CA ARG A 328 6.94 -54.90 0.55
C ARG A 328 6.24 -55.16 -0.79
N THR A 329 6.92 -55.82 -1.72
CA THR A 329 6.36 -56.21 -3.02
C THR A 329 6.71 -57.65 -3.33
N THR A 330 5.97 -58.28 -4.24
CA THR A 330 6.44 -59.48 -4.93
C THR A 330 7.26 -59.08 -6.15
N MET A 331 8.13 -59.98 -6.62
CA MET A 331 8.72 -59.89 -7.97
C MET A 331 7.59 -59.79 -9.03
N PRO A 332 7.74 -58.96 -10.07
CA PRO A 332 6.98 -59.14 -11.29
C PRO A 332 7.44 -60.42 -12.01
N ASP A 333 6.54 -61.36 -12.29
CA ASP A 333 6.84 -62.51 -13.14
C ASP A 333 7.21 -62.02 -14.55
N VAL A 334 8.51 -62.03 -14.88
CA VAL A 334 9.00 -61.85 -16.25
C VAL A 334 8.87 -63.21 -16.97
N PRO A 335 8.04 -63.34 -18.02
CA PRO A 335 7.84 -64.63 -18.68
C PRO A 335 9.14 -65.15 -19.29
N LEU A 336 9.51 -66.39 -18.94
CA LEU A 336 10.60 -67.14 -19.56
C LEU A 336 10.20 -67.56 -20.98
N GLU A 337 10.41 -66.67 -21.96
CA GLU A 337 10.14 -66.94 -23.36
C GLU A 337 11.25 -67.83 -23.96
N THR A 338 11.03 -69.15 -23.99
CA THR A 338 11.90 -70.12 -24.67
C THR A 338 11.07 -71.21 -25.36
N GLU A 339 11.48 -71.57 -26.58
CA GLU A 339 10.98 -72.67 -27.44
C GLU A 339 9.65 -72.40 -28.20
N ARG A 340 9.53 -72.72 -29.51
CA ARG A 340 10.47 -73.38 -30.45
C ARG A 340 10.10 -73.13 -31.95
N MET A 341 11.07 -73.36 -32.85
CA MET A 341 10.98 -73.48 -34.34
C MET A 341 10.73 -72.16 -35.13
N SER A 342 11.37 -71.87 -36.29
CA SER A 342 12.29 -72.64 -37.16
C SER A 342 13.32 -71.75 -37.90
N GLU A 343 14.39 -72.39 -38.39
CA GLU A 343 15.30 -72.03 -39.52
C GLU A 343 15.47 -70.57 -40.02
N GLY A 344 16.70 -70.04 -40.01
CA GLY A 344 17.06 -68.78 -40.70
C GLY A 344 18.54 -68.36 -40.57
N GLU A 345 19.32 -68.52 -41.62
CA GLU A 345 20.80 -68.31 -41.67
C GLU A 345 21.27 -66.83 -41.67
N LYS A 346 22.46 -66.58 -41.06
CA LYS A 346 23.37 -65.40 -41.19
C LYS A 346 22.89 -64.06 -40.55
N GLY A 347 23.77 -63.21 -39.98
CA GLY A 347 25.21 -63.31 -39.68
C GLY A 347 25.90 -61.93 -39.59
N ALA A 348 27.00 -61.82 -38.79
CA ALA A 348 27.84 -60.60 -38.57
C ALA A 348 27.13 -59.41 -37.87
N GLU A 349 27.79 -58.45 -37.20
CA GLU A 349 29.07 -58.38 -36.44
C GLU A 349 28.99 -57.10 -35.55
N GLN A 350 29.72 -57.03 -34.43
CA GLN A 350 29.72 -55.84 -33.53
C GLN A 350 30.43 -54.61 -34.16
N PRO A 351 30.11 -53.38 -33.71
CA PRO A 351 31.20 -52.57 -33.12
C PRO A 351 30.82 -51.81 -31.83
N ALA A 352 31.84 -51.27 -31.16
CA ALA A 352 31.81 -50.64 -29.83
C ALA A 352 32.12 -49.11 -29.89
N PRO A 353 32.18 -48.34 -28.77
CA PRO A 353 31.97 -46.88 -28.76
C PRO A 353 33.22 -45.99 -28.98
N PRO A 354 33.04 -44.69 -29.28
CA PRO A 354 34.11 -43.69 -29.42
C PRO A 354 34.29 -42.76 -28.18
N PRO A 355 35.52 -42.33 -27.89
CA PRO A 355 35.80 -40.92 -27.56
C PRO A 355 37.19 -40.45 -28.12
N PRO A 356 37.73 -39.24 -27.79
CA PRO A 356 37.20 -37.90 -28.09
C PRO A 356 38.26 -36.96 -28.76
N ALA A 357 37.86 -35.84 -29.39
CA ALA A 357 38.80 -34.81 -29.87
C ALA A 357 38.20 -33.38 -29.98
N ALA A 358 39.10 -32.39 -29.98
CA ALA A 358 38.92 -30.95 -29.73
C ALA A 358 38.28 -30.04 -30.81
N ASP A 359 38.00 -28.80 -30.38
CA ASP A 359 37.78 -27.53 -31.12
C ASP A 359 38.88 -27.16 -32.17
N PRO A 360 38.75 -26.08 -33.01
CA PRO A 360 37.65 -25.09 -33.14
C PRO A 360 37.17 -24.74 -34.59
N ALA A 361 36.00 -24.06 -34.69
CA ALA A 361 35.60 -22.89 -35.53
C ALA A 361 36.15 -22.62 -36.98
N PRO A 362 35.58 -21.67 -37.78
CA PRO A 362 34.17 -21.25 -37.98
C PRO A 362 33.77 -21.05 -39.49
N ALA A 363 32.47 -21.07 -39.86
CA ALA A 363 31.96 -20.24 -40.98
C ALA A 363 30.41 -20.10 -41.10
N ARG A 364 30.00 -18.84 -41.28
CA ARG A 364 28.80 -18.25 -41.93
C ARG A 364 27.98 -19.16 -42.89
N GLY A 365 26.64 -19.06 -42.84
CA GLY A 365 25.79 -19.50 -43.98
C GLY A 365 24.28 -19.62 -43.71
N ALA A 366 23.52 -18.52 -43.82
CA ALA A 366 22.08 -18.52 -44.06
C ALA A 366 21.80 -18.31 -45.58
N PRO A 367 20.58 -18.51 -46.15
CA PRO A 367 19.28 -18.58 -45.47
C PRO A 367 18.22 -19.56 -46.06
N ALA A 368 17.00 -19.45 -45.50
CA ALA A 368 15.69 -19.45 -46.20
C ALA A 368 14.79 -20.72 -46.24
N GLN A 369 13.57 -20.49 -45.70
CA GLN A 369 12.25 -20.93 -46.17
C GLN A 369 11.82 -22.40 -46.07
N ALA A 370 10.89 -22.65 -45.14
CA ALA A 370 9.78 -23.58 -45.30
C ALA A 370 8.51 -22.96 -44.65
N ALA A 371 7.34 -23.21 -45.24
CA ALA A 371 6.04 -22.73 -44.75
C ALA A 371 5.22 -23.89 -44.11
N PRO A 372 4.22 -23.62 -43.25
CA PRO A 372 3.59 -24.65 -42.42
C PRO A 372 2.48 -25.44 -43.13
N VAL A 373 2.29 -26.69 -42.68
CA VAL A 373 1.13 -27.55 -43.02
C VAL A 373 0.42 -27.95 -41.72
N PRO A 374 -0.91 -27.79 -41.58
CA PRO A 374 -1.60 -27.97 -40.29
C PRO A 374 -2.31 -29.32 -40.13
N GLY A 375 -2.14 -29.92 -38.94
CA GLY A 375 -3.24 -30.42 -38.09
C GLY A 375 -4.03 -31.69 -38.50
N VAL A 376 -3.88 -32.74 -37.68
CA VAL A 376 -4.93 -33.76 -37.43
C VAL A 376 -5.03 -34.00 -35.92
N PRO A 377 -6.22 -33.93 -35.29
CA PRO A 377 -6.40 -34.20 -33.86
C PRO A 377 -6.71 -35.69 -33.59
N VAL A 378 -6.30 -36.19 -32.42
CA VAL A 378 -6.68 -37.54 -31.93
C VAL A 378 -7.51 -37.41 -30.65
N ARG A 379 -8.53 -38.26 -30.53
CA ARG A 379 -9.50 -38.28 -29.41
C ARG A 379 -8.85 -38.64 -28.08
N ALA A 380 -9.25 -37.93 -27.02
CA ALA A 380 -9.21 -38.49 -25.66
C ALA A 380 -10.38 -39.46 -25.46
N VAL A 381 -10.15 -40.55 -24.72
CA VAL A 381 -11.19 -41.46 -24.21
C VAL A 381 -11.33 -41.21 -22.72
N ALA A 382 -12.57 -41.11 -22.22
CA ALA A 382 -12.86 -40.92 -20.80
C ALA A 382 -13.23 -42.25 -20.14
N VAL A 383 -12.74 -42.47 -18.92
CA VAL A 383 -13.19 -43.51 -17.99
C VAL A 383 -13.49 -42.84 -16.65
N SER A 384 -14.49 -43.34 -15.92
CA SER A 384 -15.11 -42.69 -14.76
C SER A 384 -14.59 -43.23 -13.42
N GLY A 385 -14.58 -42.40 -12.36
CA GLY A 385 -14.26 -42.89 -11.01
C GLY A 385 -14.19 -41.87 -9.87
N VAL A 386 -15.36 -41.57 -9.25
CA VAL A 386 -15.55 -41.18 -7.81
C VAL A 386 -14.91 -39.87 -7.29
N PRO A 387 -15.63 -39.02 -6.51
CA PRO A 387 -15.12 -37.74 -6.02
C PRO A 387 -14.49 -37.78 -4.61
N VAL A 388 -13.48 -36.92 -4.38
CA VAL A 388 -12.96 -36.57 -3.04
C VAL A 388 -13.05 -35.05 -2.83
N ARG A 389 -13.44 -34.61 -1.63
CA ARG A 389 -13.54 -33.19 -1.26
C ARG A 389 -12.17 -32.54 -1.13
N ALA A 390 -11.83 -31.61 -2.01
CA ALA A 390 -10.70 -30.70 -1.84
C ALA A 390 -11.12 -29.43 -1.08
N VAL A 391 -10.31 -29.00 -0.11
CA VAL A 391 -10.48 -27.71 0.59
C VAL A 391 -9.67 -26.65 -0.17
N ALA A 392 -10.32 -25.56 -0.59
CA ALA A 392 -9.66 -24.49 -1.33
C ALA A 392 -8.84 -23.58 -0.39
N ALA A 393 -7.52 -23.71 -0.43
CA ALA A 393 -6.60 -22.76 0.20
C ALA A 393 -6.49 -21.48 -0.65
N GLN A 394 -7.07 -20.37 -0.18
CA GLN A 394 -6.88 -19.06 -0.80
C GLN A 394 -5.55 -18.44 -0.34
N VAL A 395 -4.59 -18.31 -1.26
CA VAL A 395 -3.37 -17.53 -1.04
C VAL A 395 -3.72 -16.05 -1.10
N VAL A 396 -3.74 -15.39 0.06
CA VAL A 396 -3.98 -13.94 0.16
C VAL A 396 -2.66 -13.19 0.05
N ALA A 397 -2.51 -12.40 -1.02
CA ALA A 397 -1.34 -11.53 -1.21
C ALA A 397 -1.31 -10.39 -0.18
N VAL A 398 -0.12 -10.07 0.35
CA VAL A 398 0.09 -9.01 1.34
C VAL A 398 0.71 -7.78 0.66
N PRO A 399 0.07 -6.60 0.69
CA PRO A 399 0.64 -5.37 0.14
C PRO A 399 1.72 -4.80 1.08
N GLY A 400 2.95 -4.65 0.57
CA GLY A 400 4.08 -4.08 1.32
C GLY A 400 4.08 -2.55 1.34
N GLY A 401 4.03 -1.96 2.54
CA GLY A 401 4.24 -0.52 2.75
C GLY A 401 5.69 -0.17 3.12
N PRO A 402 6.20 1.03 2.78
CA PRO A 402 7.64 1.32 2.79
C PRO A 402 8.21 1.63 4.18
N GLY A 403 9.34 1.00 4.51
CA GLY A 403 10.19 1.35 5.66
C GLY A 403 11.22 2.43 5.31
N GLN A 404 11.49 3.34 6.25
CA GLN A 404 12.69 4.19 6.23
C GLN A 404 13.51 3.99 7.51
N ALA A 405 14.75 3.57 7.33
CA ALA A 405 15.84 3.76 8.28
C ALA A 405 17.14 3.95 7.46
N GLY A 406 18.08 4.80 7.86
CA GLY A 406 18.10 5.78 8.96
C GLY A 406 19.48 6.42 8.99
N ARG A 407 19.84 7.14 10.07
CA ARG A 407 21.24 7.25 10.47
C ARG A 407 21.43 7.68 11.93
N ALA A 408 22.44 7.10 12.55
CA ALA A 408 23.11 7.57 13.75
C ALA A 408 24.62 7.40 13.52
N GLU A 409 25.43 8.28 14.12
CA GLU A 409 26.92 8.29 14.25
C GLU A 409 27.33 9.77 14.44
N ALA A 410 28.35 10.16 15.21
CA ALA A 410 29.12 9.51 16.29
C ALA A 410 29.98 10.58 17.02
N VAL A 411 30.77 10.17 18.03
CA VAL A 411 31.85 10.92 18.73
C VAL A 411 31.39 12.05 19.69
N GLY A 412 31.92 12.21 20.92
CA GLY A 412 32.84 11.35 21.68
C GLY A 412 33.50 12.03 22.91
N ALA A 413 34.17 11.22 23.75
CA ALA A 413 35.13 11.54 24.84
C ALA A 413 34.63 12.07 26.22
N GLY A 414 35.13 11.41 27.29
CA GLY A 414 35.24 11.88 28.69
C GLY A 414 33.97 11.86 29.58
N SER A 415 34.03 11.65 30.90
CA SER A 415 35.08 11.09 31.79
C SER A 415 34.50 10.85 33.19
N GLU A 416 34.92 9.75 33.86
CA GLU A 416 35.03 9.55 35.34
C GLU A 416 33.82 9.82 36.29
N GLY A 417 33.85 9.15 37.45
CA GLY A 417 33.09 9.49 38.68
C GLY A 417 34.07 9.46 39.88
N PRO A 418 33.67 9.23 41.15
CA PRO A 418 32.33 9.23 41.76
C PRO A 418 32.28 10.01 43.13
N GLY A 419 31.10 10.09 43.79
CA GLY A 419 31.01 10.00 45.27
C GLY A 419 30.83 11.25 46.18
N ALA A 420 29.71 11.26 46.93
CA ALA A 420 29.52 11.47 48.40
C ALA A 420 29.82 12.81 49.17
N ALA A 421 29.01 13.00 50.25
CA ALA A 421 29.13 13.92 51.43
C ALA A 421 29.00 15.46 51.18
N GLY A 422 28.61 16.34 52.14
CA GLY A 422 28.10 16.27 53.54
C GLY A 422 27.05 17.41 53.80
N ARG A 423 26.26 17.52 54.89
CA ARG A 423 26.57 17.78 56.34
C ARG A 423 27.34 19.08 56.61
N ASP A 424 27.02 19.97 57.57
CA ASP A 424 25.93 20.08 58.59
C ASP A 424 25.77 21.56 59.09
N GLY A 425 24.71 21.90 59.87
CA GLY A 425 24.51 23.17 60.64
C GLY A 425 23.17 23.90 60.37
N ALA A 426 22.21 24.04 61.31
CA ALA A 426 22.11 24.91 62.52
C ALA A 426 21.69 26.39 62.18
N THR A 427 20.79 27.10 62.88
CA THR A 427 20.42 27.16 64.33
C THR A 427 18.90 27.35 64.65
N GLU A 428 18.55 27.69 65.91
CA GLU A 428 17.23 27.78 66.61
C GLU A 428 16.24 28.88 66.13
N GLY A 429 14.95 28.95 66.56
CA GLY A 429 14.09 28.04 67.37
C GLY A 429 12.85 28.73 68.04
N MET A 430 11.91 27.92 68.61
CA MET A 430 10.80 28.28 69.57
C MET A 430 9.63 29.20 69.09
N VAL A 431 8.35 29.15 69.50
CA VAL A 431 7.41 28.29 70.33
C VAL A 431 5.94 28.46 69.75
N ALA A 432 4.74 28.06 70.24
CA ALA A 432 4.11 27.28 71.35
C ALA A 432 2.60 26.99 71.04
N GLU A 433 1.97 26.00 71.72
CA GLU A 433 0.51 25.81 72.05
C GLU A 433 -0.57 25.82 70.92
N GLY A 434 -1.82 25.31 71.01
CA GLY A 434 -2.70 24.67 72.05
C GLY A 434 -4.16 25.16 71.81
N VAL A 435 -5.30 24.44 71.84
CA VAL A 435 -5.89 23.34 72.67
C VAL A 435 -7.18 22.76 71.96
N THR A 436 -7.94 21.84 72.59
CA THR A 436 -9.19 21.10 72.18
C THR A 436 -10.41 21.99 71.82
N SER A 437 -11.64 21.56 71.43
CA SER A 437 -12.52 20.34 71.54
C SER A 437 -13.77 20.57 70.63
N ALA A 438 -14.86 19.78 70.50
CA ALA A 438 -15.23 18.35 70.50
C ALA A 438 -16.79 18.24 70.67
N ASP A 439 -17.45 17.36 69.90
CA ASP A 439 -18.71 16.61 70.19
C ASP A 439 -20.16 17.17 69.99
N SER A 440 -21.07 16.25 69.57
CA SER A 440 -22.56 16.24 69.58
C SER A 440 -23.38 17.28 68.74
N GLY A 441 -24.64 17.06 68.32
CA GLY A 441 -25.49 15.85 68.28
C GLY A 441 -26.99 16.11 67.92
N ALA A 442 -27.69 15.11 67.33
CA ALA A 442 -29.16 14.99 67.14
C ALA A 442 -29.93 15.97 66.18
N GLY A 443 -31.20 15.63 65.88
CA GLY A 443 -32.24 16.44 65.18
C GLY A 443 -33.41 16.79 66.12
N PRO A 444 -34.70 16.96 65.68
CA PRO A 444 -35.31 16.71 64.35
C PRO A 444 -36.42 17.72 63.90
N VAL A 445 -37.20 17.36 62.85
CA VAL A 445 -38.60 17.75 62.49
C VAL A 445 -39.11 19.22 62.62
N GLY A 446 -39.50 19.79 61.46
CA GLY A 446 -40.84 20.39 61.23
C GLY A 446 -41.12 21.87 61.60
N GLY A 447 -42.03 22.52 60.84
CA GLY A 447 -42.59 23.86 61.13
C GLY A 447 -42.77 24.74 59.87
N ALA A 448 -43.71 25.70 59.89
CA ALA A 448 -44.01 26.56 58.72
C ALA A 448 -44.54 27.97 59.07
N ALA A 449 -44.06 28.98 58.32
CA ALA A 449 -44.65 30.32 58.11
C ALA A 449 -44.77 31.24 59.37
N PRO A 450 -45.29 32.50 59.29
CA PRO A 450 -45.28 33.52 58.21
C PRO A 450 -44.87 34.98 58.66
N VAL A 451 -44.47 35.86 57.70
CA VAL A 451 -44.71 37.35 57.72
C VAL A 451 -43.93 38.16 58.82
N PRO A 452 -43.75 39.53 58.83
CA PRO A 452 -44.37 40.66 58.09
C PRO A 452 -43.44 41.71 57.39
N VAL A 453 -44.12 42.75 56.84
CA VAL A 453 -43.71 44.07 56.29
C VAL A 453 -43.11 45.04 57.35
N PRO A 454 -42.45 46.20 57.03
CA PRO A 454 -42.99 47.40 56.32
C PRO A 454 -42.00 48.06 55.31
N GLY A 455 -42.27 49.20 54.61
CA GLY A 455 -43.50 49.99 54.40
C GLY A 455 -43.22 51.47 53.99
N TYR A 456 -44.16 52.11 53.26
CA TYR A 456 -44.28 53.56 52.90
C TYR A 456 -43.17 54.22 52.02
N GLY A 457 -43.44 55.27 51.21
CA GLY A 457 -44.71 55.88 50.77
C GLY A 457 -44.58 57.36 50.30
N GLY A 458 -45.38 57.84 49.32
CA GLY A 458 -45.45 59.28 48.93
C GLY A 458 -45.90 59.57 47.48
N PRO A 459 -46.91 60.43 47.17
CA PRO A 459 -47.55 60.45 45.83
C PRO A 459 -47.85 61.82 45.15
N GLY A 460 -48.30 61.77 43.88
CA GLY A 460 -49.09 62.82 43.20
C GLY A 460 -48.37 63.63 42.09
N TYR A 461 -49.04 64.26 41.10
CA TYR A 461 -50.46 64.21 40.69
C TYR A 461 -50.65 64.86 39.28
N GLY A 462 -51.64 64.43 38.50
CA GLY A 462 -52.41 65.29 37.55
C GLY A 462 -52.10 65.28 36.03
N GLY A 463 -53.16 65.44 35.21
CA GLY A 463 -53.09 65.92 33.80
C GLY A 463 -53.63 64.98 32.70
N PRO A 464 -54.50 65.45 31.76
CA PRO A 464 -55.12 64.59 30.72
C PRO A 464 -54.72 64.87 29.25
N VAL A 465 -55.24 64.00 28.37
CA VAL A 465 -55.32 63.99 26.87
C VAL A 465 -55.77 65.31 26.17
N PRO A 466 -55.69 65.44 24.81
CA PRO A 466 -54.93 64.70 23.77
C PRO A 466 -54.16 65.61 22.77
N GLY A 467 -53.45 65.06 21.76
CA GLY A 467 -52.97 65.85 20.61
C GLY A 467 -52.24 65.07 19.49
N TYR A 468 -52.43 65.49 18.23
CA TYR A 468 -51.69 65.00 17.06
C TYR A 468 -50.43 65.85 16.79
N GLY A 469 -49.33 65.23 16.37
CA GLY A 469 -48.13 65.93 15.90
C GLY A 469 -46.95 64.97 15.68
N GLY A 470 -46.64 64.62 14.43
CA GLY A 470 -45.59 63.64 14.11
C GLY A 470 -44.23 64.29 13.79
N PRO A 471 -43.09 63.62 14.05
CA PRO A 471 -41.76 64.08 13.65
C PRO A 471 -41.28 63.46 12.32
N GLY A 472 -40.55 64.25 11.53
CA GLY A 472 -39.67 63.75 10.46
C GLY A 472 -38.34 63.19 11.02
N PRO A 473 -37.56 62.42 10.23
CA PRO A 473 -36.44 61.64 10.74
C PRO A 473 -35.08 62.36 10.71
N ALA A 474 -34.27 62.14 11.75
CA ALA A 474 -32.82 62.34 11.76
C ALA A 474 -32.15 61.38 12.77
N GLY A 475 -30.90 60.93 12.53
CA GLY A 475 -30.13 60.16 13.53
C GLY A 475 -29.53 58.81 13.11
N GLY A 476 -29.28 58.55 11.82
CA GLY A 476 -28.61 57.31 11.37
C GLY A 476 -27.08 57.34 11.55
N GLY A 477 -26.56 56.69 12.60
CA GLY A 477 -25.12 56.49 12.79
C GLY A 477 -24.53 55.38 11.89
N PRO A 478 -23.23 55.44 11.53
CA PRO A 478 -22.62 54.46 10.62
C PRO A 478 -22.41 53.07 11.28
N PRO A 479 -22.66 51.96 10.55
CA PRO A 479 -22.48 50.61 11.09
C PRO A 479 -20.99 50.23 11.24
N SER A 480 -20.65 49.56 12.35
CA SER A 480 -19.28 49.18 12.67
C SER A 480 -18.76 48.00 11.83
N ALA A 481 -17.62 48.19 11.16
CA ALA A 481 -17.12 47.28 10.12
C ALA A 481 -16.61 45.90 10.62
N GLY A 482 -16.40 45.72 11.93
CA GLY A 482 -15.77 44.51 12.49
C GLY A 482 -16.56 43.21 12.28
N GLY A 483 -17.90 43.29 12.30
CA GLY A 483 -18.77 42.11 12.24
C GLY A 483 -18.73 41.33 10.93
N GLY A 484 -18.26 41.93 9.83
CA GLY A 484 -18.12 41.24 8.54
C GLY A 484 -16.91 40.30 8.52
N LEU A 485 -15.75 40.78 8.96
CA LEU A 485 -14.50 40.02 8.94
C LEU A 485 -14.58 38.80 9.87
N ALA A 486 -15.13 38.98 11.07
CA ALA A 486 -15.30 37.89 12.05
C ALA A 486 -16.18 36.74 11.51
N ARG A 487 -17.20 37.02 10.70
CA ARG A 487 -18.06 35.97 10.10
C ARG A 487 -17.44 35.29 8.88
N VAL A 488 -16.64 36.01 8.08
CA VAL A 488 -15.90 35.39 6.97
C VAL A 488 -14.74 34.53 7.48
N LEU A 489 -13.99 35.02 8.47
CA LEU A 489 -12.94 34.22 9.13
C LEU A 489 -13.54 33.07 9.93
N GLY A 490 -14.59 33.31 10.73
CA GLY A 490 -15.28 32.26 11.48
C GLY A 490 -15.88 31.18 10.57
N GLY A 491 -16.57 31.57 9.49
CA GLY A 491 -17.07 30.63 8.49
C GLY A 491 -15.96 29.88 7.74
N GLY A 492 -14.84 30.55 7.42
CA GLY A 492 -13.66 29.93 6.83
C GLY A 492 -13.01 28.91 7.76
N VAL A 493 -12.83 29.25 9.04
CA VAL A 493 -12.28 28.35 10.08
C VAL A 493 -13.22 27.17 10.35
N LEU A 494 -14.54 27.39 10.44
CA LEU A 494 -15.52 26.29 10.52
C LEU A 494 -15.48 25.40 9.27
N GLY A 495 -15.32 26.00 8.09
CA GLY A 495 -15.19 25.28 6.82
C GLY A 495 -13.93 24.44 6.74
N VAL A 496 -12.79 24.97 7.21
CA VAL A 496 -11.52 24.24 7.28
C VAL A 496 -11.58 23.14 8.33
N LEU A 497 -12.20 23.36 9.49
CA LEU A 497 -12.43 22.31 10.50
C LEU A 497 -13.35 21.20 10.00
N ALA A 498 -14.47 21.56 9.36
CA ALA A 498 -15.36 20.60 8.72
C ALA A 498 -14.68 19.86 7.56
N GLY A 499 -13.84 20.56 6.78
CA GLY A 499 -13.04 19.98 5.70
C GLY A 499 -11.92 19.06 6.19
N PHE A 500 -11.33 19.36 7.34
CA PHE A 500 -10.37 18.50 8.03
C PHE A 500 -11.06 17.22 8.54
N LEU A 501 -12.25 17.34 9.14
CA LEU A 501 -13.05 16.20 9.61
C LEU A 501 -13.55 15.30 8.50
N VAL A 502 -14.26 15.87 7.51
CA VAL A 502 -14.78 15.15 6.35
C VAL A 502 -13.61 14.62 5.51
N GLY A 503 -12.54 15.39 5.38
CA GLY A 503 -11.32 14.98 4.68
C GLY A 503 -10.59 13.84 5.37
N LEU A 504 -10.50 13.82 6.70
CA LEU A 504 -9.92 12.69 7.43
C LEU A 504 -10.74 11.42 7.24
N PHE A 505 -12.08 11.53 7.30
CA PHE A 505 -12.99 10.42 7.11
C PHE A 505 -12.97 9.88 5.66
N ALA A 506 -13.01 10.78 4.67
CA ALA A 506 -12.92 10.44 3.26
C ALA A 506 -11.54 9.88 2.89
N ALA A 507 -10.45 10.40 3.46
CA ALA A 507 -9.10 9.87 3.27
C ALA A 507 -8.93 8.47 3.85
N VAL A 508 -9.51 8.17 5.03
CA VAL A 508 -9.51 6.81 5.59
C VAL A 508 -10.28 5.84 4.68
N ILE A 509 -11.43 6.26 4.12
CA ILE A 509 -12.18 5.44 3.15
C ILE A 509 -11.37 5.23 1.86
N VAL A 510 -10.73 6.28 1.34
CA VAL A 510 -9.98 6.23 0.08
C VAL A 510 -8.62 5.52 0.22
N SER A 511 -7.96 5.55 1.39
CA SER A 511 -6.79 4.71 1.70
C SER A 511 -7.13 3.22 1.53
N VAL A 512 -8.26 2.80 2.10
CA VAL A 512 -8.74 1.41 2.06
C VAL A 512 -9.18 0.95 0.66
N VAL A 513 -9.56 1.87 -0.23
CA VAL A 513 -10.12 1.55 -1.57
C VAL A 513 -9.15 1.84 -2.73
N ALA A 514 -8.23 2.79 -2.58
CA ALA A 514 -7.38 3.30 -3.65
C ALA A 514 -5.98 3.78 -3.19
N GLY A 515 -5.55 3.42 -1.97
CA GLY A 515 -4.19 3.64 -1.48
C GLY A 515 -3.87 5.05 -0.94
N ASP A 516 -2.76 5.14 -0.23
CA ASP A 516 -2.44 6.30 0.63
C ASP A 516 -2.13 7.60 -0.14
N GLY A 517 -1.68 7.51 -1.39
CA GLY A 517 -1.52 8.69 -2.25
C GLY A 517 -2.86 9.37 -2.55
N MET A 518 -3.88 8.57 -2.88
CA MET A 518 -5.26 9.05 -3.10
C MET A 518 -5.92 9.50 -1.79
N ALA A 519 -5.55 8.88 -0.66
CA ALA A 519 -6.01 9.29 0.67
C ALA A 519 -5.55 10.72 1.03
N LEU A 520 -4.23 11.00 0.92
CA LEU A 520 -3.68 12.32 1.20
C LEU A 520 -4.23 13.39 0.23
N PHE A 521 -4.41 13.03 -1.03
CA PHE A 521 -5.04 13.93 -2.02
C PHE A 521 -6.49 14.24 -1.66
N THR A 522 -7.28 13.23 -1.27
CA THR A 522 -8.68 13.38 -0.84
C THR A 522 -8.80 14.20 0.45
N PHE A 523 -7.90 14.00 1.41
CA PHE A 523 -7.79 14.82 2.62
C PHE A 523 -7.65 16.30 2.27
N LEU A 524 -6.64 16.64 1.47
CA LEU A 524 -6.34 18.02 1.08
C LEU A 524 -7.46 18.63 0.21
N LEU A 525 -8.06 17.84 -0.67
CA LEU A 525 -9.19 18.28 -1.51
C LEU A 525 -10.43 18.61 -0.65
N CYS A 526 -10.78 17.77 0.32
CA CYS A 526 -11.88 18.04 1.26
C CYS A 526 -11.60 19.25 2.16
N VAL A 527 -10.38 19.39 2.70
CA VAL A 527 -9.95 20.58 3.47
C VAL A 527 -10.11 21.86 2.64
N ALA A 528 -9.60 21.86 1.41
CA ALA A 528 -9.65 23.03 0.53
C ALA A 528 -11.08 23.38 0.08
N THR A 529 -11.87 22.38 -0.34
CA THR A 529 -13.24 22.60 -0.84
C THR A 529 -14.19 23.04 0.27
N LEU A 530 -14.21 22.38 1.43
CA LEU A 530 -15.08 22.77 2.54
C LEU A 530 -14.59 24.05 3.23
N GLY A 531 -13.28 24.33 3.25
CA GLY A 531 -12.74 25.63 3.63
C GLY A 531 -13.25 26.77 2.73
N ALA A 532 -13.20 26.57 1.40
CA ALA A 532 -13.73 27.53 0.44
C ALA A 532 -15.25 27.70 0.54
N VAL A 533 -16.00 26.61 0.79
CA VAL A 533 -17.46 26.66 1.00
C VAL A 533 -17.80 27.39 2.30
N GLY A 534 -17.10 27.12 3.41
CA GLY A 534 -17.30 27.81 4.69
C GLY A 534 -17.02 29.31 4.59
N ALA A 535 -15.93 29.71 3.93
CA ALA A 535 -15.63 31.11 3.65
C ALA A 535 -16.70 31.78 2.76
N ALA A 536 -17.24 31.05 1.77
CA ALA A 536 -18.33 31.55 0.92
C ALA A 536 -19.67 31.70 1.67
N LEU A 537 -19.99 30.78 2.60
CA LEU A 537 -21.17 30.85 3.47
C LEU A 537 -21.05 31.99 4.49
N GLY A 538 -19.86 32.17 5.09
CA GLY A 538 -19.54 33.28 5.98
C GLY A 538 -19.68 34.66 5.32
N ALA A 539 -19.40 34.75 4.01
CA ALA A 539 -19.66 35.97 3.22
C ALA A 539 -21.15 36.16 2.89
N GLY A 540 -21.88 35.10 2.54
CA GLY A 540 -23.29 35.18 2.13
C GLY A 540 -24.28 35.51 3.26
N SER A 541 -23.91 35.26 4.52
CA SER A 541 -24.76 35.61 5.68
C SER A 541 -24.92 37.12 5.87
N GLY A 542 -23.86 37.90 5.62
CA GLY A 542 -23.90 39.36 5.71
C GLY A 542 -24.83 40.03 4.70
N SER A 543 -24.97 39.45 3.51
CA SER A 543 -25.82 39.99 2.44
C SER A 543 -27.31 39.97 2.79
N ARG A 544 -27.78 38.94 3.51
CA ARG A 544 -29.21 38.76 3.80
C ARG A 544 -29.79 39.89 4.65
N ALA A 545 -29.06 40.32 5.68
CA ALA A 545 -29.47 41.42 6.56
C ALA A 545 -29.62 42.77 5.81
N ALA A 546 -28.78 43.00 4.79
CA ALA A 546 -28.87 44.20 3.96
C ALA A 546 -30.03 44.12 2.95
N THR A 547 -30.29 42.95 2.35
CA THR A 547 -31.42 42.79 1.42
C THR A 547 -32.79 42.86 2.10
N THR A 548 -32.93 42.36 3.33
CA THR A 548 -34.17 42.50 4.12
C THR A 548 -34.48 43.96 4.47
N ALA A 549 -33.46 44.82 4.58
CA ALA A 549 -33.68 46.26 4.83
C ALA A 549 -34.21 47.01 3.60
N HIS A 550 -33.85 46.58 2.37
CA HIS A 550 -34.25 47.27 1.15
C HIS A 550 -35.56 46.79 0.51
N GLN A 551 -36.07 45.60 0.86
CA GLN A 551 -37.37 45.13 0.34
C GLN A 551 -38.59 45.67 1.11
N GLY A 552 -38.39 46.45 2.18
CA GLY A 552 -39.48 47.04 2.98
C GLY A 552 -40.15 48.30 2.38
N GLN A 553 -39.69 48.80 1.23
CA GLN A 553 -40.17 50.06 0.63
C GLN A 553 -40.47 49.94 -0.88
N ALA A 554 -41.53 49.21 -1.23
CA ALA A 554 -42.15 49.29 -2.55
C ALA A 554 -43.66 49.02 -2.49
N THR A 555 -44.44 49.91 -3.12
CA THR A 555 -45.85 49.74 -3.54
C THR A 555 -46.84 49.16 -2.52
N ALA A 556 -47.61 50.04 -1.88
CA ALA A 556 -48.93 49.72 -1.32
C ALA A 556 -50.00 50.63 -1.94
N PRO A 557 -50.84 50.12 -2.85
CA PRO A 557 -52.09 50.78 -3.25
C PRO A 557 -53.35 49.99 -2.84
N TYR A 558 -54.41 50.73 -2.55
CA TYR A 558 -55.81 50.31 -2.37
C TYR A 558 -56.22 49.49 -1.12
N ARG A 559 -57.11 50.11 -0.33
CA ARG A 559 -58.12 49.41 0.50
C ARG A 559 -59.12 48.70 -0.41
N GLY A 560 -59.77 47.64 0.07
CA GLY A 560 -61.14 47.37 -0.40
C GLY A 560 -61.58 45.95 -0.76
N GLN A 561 -61.02 44.89 -0.20
CA GLN A 561 -61.75 43.61 -0.04
C GLN A 561 -61.08 42.70 1.00
N ALA A 562 -61.82 42.36 2.06
CA ALA A 562 -61.35 41.46 3.11
C ALA A 562 -61.62 39.99 2.71
N GLY A 563 -60.82 39.46 1.81
CA GLY A 563 -60.69 38.00 1.66
C GLY A 563 -60.07 37.39 2.93
N PRO A 564 -60.28 36.10 3.21
CA PRO A 564 -59.57 35.42 4.30
C PRO A 564 -58.05 35.52 4.07
N PRO A 565 -57.24 35.61 5.14
CA PRO A 565 -55.79 35.68 5.00
C PRO A 565 -55.30 34.44 4.23
N PRO A 566 -54.30 34.58 3.32
CA PRO A 566 -53.78 33.44 2.58
C PRO A 566 -53.28 32.39 3.57
N PRO A 567 -53.63 31.09 3.39
CA PRO A 567 -53.31 30.06 4.35
C PRO A 567 -51.79 30.00 4.57
N TYR A 568 -51.38 29.89 5.83
CA TYR A 568 -49.96 29.81 6.18
C TYR A 568 -49.33 28.56 5.57
N VAL A 569 -48.63 28.75 4.45
CA VAL A 569 -47.76 27.74 3.87
C VAL A 569 -46.43 27.83 4.63
N PRO A 570 -46.06 26.83 5.46
CA PRO A 570 -44.76 26.85 6.12
C PRO A 570 -43.65 26.90 5.06
N PRO A 571 -42.63 27.76 5.24
CA PRO A 571 -41.53 27.85 4.28
C PRO A 571 -40.87 26.48 4.14
N PRO A 572 -40.63 25.98 2.92
CA PRO A 572 -40.14 24.63 2.72
C PRO A 572 -38.76 24.47 3.37
N LEU A 573 -38.58 23.33 4.06
CA LEU A 573 -37.36 22.94 4.81
C LEU A 573 -36.07 23.11 3.99
N PHE A 574 -36.19 23.03 2.65
CA PHE A 574 -35.20 23.51 1.70
C PHE A 574 -35.84 24.57 0.79
N PRO A 575 -35.39 25.85 0.81
CA PRO A 575 -35.89 26.86 -0.13
C PRO A 575 -35.49 26.45 -1.55
N ARG A 576 -36.49 26.40 -2.46
CA ARG A 576 -36.24 26.04 -3.85
C ARG A 576 -35.31 27.09 -4.49
N PRO A 577 -34.14 26.71 -5.04
CA PRO A 577 -33.32 27.64 -5.76
C PRO A 577 -34.04 28.09 -7.03
N GLU A 578 -33.94 29.38 -7.37
CA GLU A 578 -34.28 29.84 -8.71
C GLU A 578 -33.35 29.16 -9.73
N LEU A 579 -33.90 28.59 -10.79
CA LEU A 579 -33.13 27.87 -11.81
C LEU A 579 -33.59 28.27 -13.21
N PRO A 580 -32.68 28.32 -14.20
CA PRO A 580 -33.06 28.57 -15.58
C PRO A 580 -33.99 27.47 -16.11
N GLU A 581 -34.79 27.79 -17.13
CA GLU A 581 -35.53 26.77 -17.89
C GLU A 581 -34.52 25.80 -18.54
N PRO A 582 -34.61 24.48 -18.29
CA PRO A 582 -33.73 23.50 -18.93
C PRO A 582 -34.03 23.41 -20.44
N PRO A 583 -33.02 23.40 -21.32
CA PRO A 583 -33.24 23.35 -22.76
C PRO A 583 -33.86 22.01 -23.17
N PRO A 584 -34.69 21.97 -24.24
CA PRO A 584 -35.48 20.79 -24.60
C PRO A 584 -34.62 19.59 -25.02
N TRP A 585 -33.40 19.83 -25.49
CA TRP A 585 -32.43 18.78 -25.84
C TRP A 585 -31.72 18.17 -24.63
N LEU A 586 -31.84 18.72 -23.41
CA LEU A 586 -31.08 18.25 -22.25
C LEU A 586 -31.40 16.80 -21.87
N LEU A 587 -32.67 16.42 -21.78
CA LEU A 587 -33.05 15.05 -21.42
C LEU A 587 -32.57 14.00 -22.44
N PRO A 588 -32.81 14.13 -23.76
CA PRO A 588 -32.28 13.15 -24.72
C PRO A 588 -30.75 13.14 -24.78
N ALA A 589 -30.08 14.29 -24.61
CA ALA A 589 -28.61 14.33 -24.53
C ALA A 589 -28.07 13.63 -23.28
N ALA A 590 -28.70 13.84 -22.11
CA ALA A 590 -28.32 13.20 -20.86
C ALA A 590 -28.59 11.68 -20.87
N ALA A 591 -29.71 11.25 -21.46
CA ALA A 591 -29.99 9.83 -21.67
C ALA A 591 -28.99 9.19 -22.65
N GLY A 592 -28.66 9.86 -23.77
CA GLY A 592 -27.67 9.38 -24.74
C GLY A 592 -26.27 9.28 -24.14
N ALA A 593 -25.81 10.30 -23.41
CA ALA A 593 -24.53 10.28 -22.69
C ALA A 593 -24.48 9.21 -21.60
N GLY A 594 -25.59 9.02 -20.87
CA GLY A 594 -25.74 7.95 -19.89
C GLY A 594 -25.62 6.55 -20.52
N VAL A 595 -26.37 6.27 -21.59
CA VAL A 595 -26.29 4.98 -22.32
C VAL A 595 -24.89 4.76 -22.89
N PHE A 596 -24.27 5.79 -23.47
CA PHE A 596 -22.90 5.68 -23.98
C PHE A 596 -21.91 5.30 -22.86
N ALA A 597 -22.05 5.90 -21.67
CA ALA A 597 -21.23 5.57 -20.52
C ALA A 597 -21.44 4.14 -19.97
N THR A 598 -22.64 3.56 -20.07
CA THR A 598 -22.87 2.15 -19.67
C THR A 598 -22.23 1.13 -20.61
N VAL A 599 -21.75 1.57 -21.76
CA VAL A 599 -21.05 0.76 -22.77
C VAL A 599 -19.55 1.08 -22.81
N ALA A 600 -19.16 2.33 -22.55
CA ALA A 600 -17.78 2.80 -22.65
C ALA A 600 -16.94 2.70 -21.35
N LEU A 601 -17.55 2.56 -20.16
CA LEU A 601 -16.82 2.58 -18.88
C LEU A 601 -16.68 1.24 -18.13
N PRO A 602 -17.63 0.29 -18.18
CA PRO A 602 -17.48 -0.99 -17.48
C PRO A 602 -16.34 -1.87 -18.03
N ASP A 603 -15.96 -2.84 -17.20
CA ASP A 603 -15.24 -4.06 -17.60
C ASP A 603 -13.86 -3.84 -18.27
N ALA A 604 -13.24 -2.69 -18.01
CA ALA A 604 -11.98 -2.27 -18.60
C ALA A 604 -11.09 -1.44 -17.65
N ARG A 605 -9.77 -1.47 -17.87
CA ARG A 605 -8.82 -0.50 -17.28
C ARG A 605 -9.05 0.89 -17.86
N VAL A 606 -8.50 1.93 -17.20
CA VAL A 606 -8.53 3.31 -17.73
C VAL A 606 -7.86 3.37 -19.11
N GLY A 607 -8.51 4.06 -20.04
CA GLY A 607 -8.23 4.01 -21.48
C GLY A 607 -9.18 4.89 -22.29
N LEU A 608 -9.31 4.57 -23.58
CA LEU A 608 -10.11 5.29 -24.58
C LEU A 608 -11.55 5.62 -24.14
N GLY A 609 -12.23 4.73 -23.43
CA GLY A 609 -13.62 4.90 -22.99
C GLY A 609 -13.85 6.15 -22.12
N VAL A 610 -12.91 6.47 -21.23
CA VAL A 610 -12.96 7.69 -20.40
C VAL A 610 -12.84 8.95 -21.26
N VAL A 611 -11.96 8.93 -22.26
CA VAL A 611 -11.77 10.04 -23.22
C VAL A 611 -13.02 10.26 -24.06
N LEU A 612 -13.64 9.18 -24.55
CA LEU A 612 -14.88 9.25 -25.33
C LEU A 612 -16.07 9.76 -24.50
N VAL A 613 -16.23 9.34 -23.24
CA VAL A 613 -17.29 9.88 -22.36
C VAL A 613 -17.06 11.37 -22.07
N ALA A 614 -15.82 11.79 -21.84
CA ALA A 614 -15.49 13.21 -21.67
C ALA A 614 -15.76 14.03 -22.95
N MET A 615 -15.46 13.47 -24.13
CA MET A 615 -15.78 14.08 -25.43
C MET A 615 -17.31 14.22 -25.63
N VAL A 616 -18.09 13.19 -25.30
CA VAL A 616 -19.57 13.22 -25.38
C VAL A 616 -20.14 14.27 -24.42
N LEU A 617 -19.64 14.34 -23.17
CA LEU A 617 -20.04 15.38 -22.21
C LEU A 617 -19.70 16.79 -22.71
N GLY A 618 -18.50 16.99 -23.26
CA GLY A 618 -18.07 18.27 -23.85
C GLY A 618 -18.93 18.68 -25.05
N ALA A 619 -19.16 17.76 -25.99
CA ALA A 619 -19.98 17.99 -27.17
C ALA A 619 -21.46 18.28 -26.82
N ALA A 620 -22.03 17.58 -25.83
CA ALA A 620 -23.39 17.83 -25.37
C ALA A 620 -23.53 19.13 -24.57
N ALA A 621 -22.48 19.60 -23.91
CA ALA A 621 -22.44 20.92 -23.26
C ALA A 621 -22.20 22.08 -24.25
N LEU A 622 -21.57 21.80 -25.40
CA LEU A 622 -21.13 22.78 -26.39
C LEU A 622 -22.23 23.79 -26.82
N PRO A 623 -23.50 23.40 -27.08
CA PRO A 623 -24.56 24.36 -27.47
C PRO A 623 -24.88 25.40 -26.41
N ALA A 624 -24.65 25.11 -25.13
CA ALA A 624 -24.85 26.07 -24.04
C ALA A 624 -23.65 27.03 -23.88
N VAL A 625 -22.43 26.57 -24.22
CA VAL A 625 -21.19 27.34 -24.09
C VAL A 625 -20.88 28.20 -25.32
N LEU A 626 -21.23 27.75 -26.54
CA LEU A 626 -20.92 28.41 -27.81
C LEU A 626 -21.25 29.92 -27.83
N ARG A 627 -22.40 30.32 -27.28
CA ARG A 627 -22.85 31.72 -27.24
C ARG A 627 -22.04 32.63 -26.30
N ARG A 628 -21.08 32.08 -25.55
CA ARG A 628 -20.27 32.78 -24.53
C ARG A 628 -18.78 32.44 -24.61
N MET A 629 -18.31 31.83 -25.70
CA MET A 629 -16.91 31.42 -25.83
C MET A 629 -15.95 32.61 -25.77
N THR A 630 -15.04 32.56 -24.80
CA THR A 630 -13.89 33.48 -24.71
C THR A 630 -12.61 32.73 -25.09
N PRO A 631 -11.50 33.43 -25.41
CA PRO A 631 -10.19 32.79 -25.59
C PRO A 631 -9.77 31.93 -24.38
N TRP A 632 -10.17 32.32 -23.16
CA TRP A 632 -9.95 31.53 -21.94
C TRP A 632 -10.81 30.25 -21.90
N THR A 633 -12.06 30.32 -22.35
CA THR A 633 -12.93 29.13 -22.52
C THR A 633 -12.28 28.10 -23.43
N VAL A 634 -11.74 28.54 -24.57
CA VAL A 634 -11.05 27.67 -25.52
C VAL A 634 -9.74 27.14 -24.93
N ALA A 635 -8.90 27.99 -24.33
CA ALA A 635 -7.63 27.58 -23.74
C ALA A 635 -7.80 26.55 -22.61
N PHE A 636 -8.77 26.74 -21.71
CA PHE A 636 -9.07 25.77 -20.66
C PHE A 636 -9.72 24.50 -21.21
N GLY A 637 -10.62 24.60 -22.19
CA GLY A 637 -11.28 23.44 -22.81
C GLY A 637 -10.30 22.54 -23.59
N VAL A 638 -9.40 23.14 -24.37
CA VAL A 638 -8.34 22.41 -25.10
C VAL A 638 -7.35 21.78 -24.11
N THR A 639 -6.90 22.51 -23.09
CA THR A 639 -5.98 21.95 -22.08
C THR A 639 -6.64 20.82 -21.28
N ALA A 640 -7.93 20.96 -20.93
CA ALA A 640 -8.72 19.89 -20.29
C ALA A 640 -8.79 18.63 -21.18
N TYR A 641 -9.10 18.81 -22.46
CA TYR A 641 -9.18 17.70 -23.41
C TYR A 641 -7.82 17.00 -23.59
N VAL A 642 -6.72 17.75 -23.70
CA VAL A 642 -5.36 17.19 -23.78
C VAL A 642 -5.01 16.38 -22.52
N LEU A 643 -5.29 16.91 -21.33
CA LEU A 643 -5.04 16.21 -20.06
C LEU A 643 -5.85 14.92 -19.96
N ILE A 644 -7.14 14.94 -20.30
CA ILE A 644 -7.99 13.75 -20.25
C ILE A 644 -7.59 12.73 -21.32
N SER A 645 -7.21 13.19 -22.53
CA SER A 645 -6.77 12.31 -23.62
C SER A 645 -5.54 11.47 -23.27
N MET A 646 -4.69 11.94 -22.34
CA MET A 646 -3.54 11.16 -21.87
C MET A 646 -3.94 9.82 -21.22
N ALA A 647 -5.18 9.67 -20.74
CA ALA A 647 -5.69 8.39 -20.23
C ALA A 647 -5.72 7.27 -21.28
N ALA A 648 -5.75 7.60 -22.58
CA ALA A 648 -5.63 6.65 -23.69
C ALA A 648 -4.21 6.56 -24.29
N VAL A 649 -3.25 7.34 -23.76
CA VAL A 649 -1.89 7.47 -24.31
C VAL A 649 -0.82 6.97 -23.33
N ARG A 650 -1.07 7.08 -22.01
CA ARG A 650 -0.14 6.74 -20.94
C ARG A 650 -0.68 5.65 -20.03
N ASP A 651 0.19 4.76 -19.62
CA ASP A 651 -0.06 3.66 -18.68
C ASP A 651 0.73 3.93 -17.40
N ALA A 652 0.29 4.94 -16.65
CA ALA A 652 0.93 5.39 -15.41
C ALA A 652 -0.14 5.92 -14.45
N ASP A 653 -0.81 5.02 -13.73
CA ASP A 653 -2.02 5.33 -12.95
C ASP A 653 -1.84 6.51 -11.97
N TRP A 654 -0.68 6.57 -11.31
CA TRP A 654 -0.30 7.64 -10.39
C TRP A 654 -0.33 9.04 -11.02
N LEU A 655 -0.06 9.13 -12.33
CA LEU A 655 -0.11 10.34 -13.12
C LEU A 655 -1.51 10.53 -13.72
N VAL A 656 -2.08 9.50 -14.35
CA VAL A 656 -3.36 9.58 -15.07
C VAL A 656 -4.49 10.05 -14.14
N ALA A 657 -4.52 9.61 -12.88
CA ALA A 657 -5.46 10.12 -11.88
C ALA A 657 -5.37 11.65 -11.69
N VAL A 658 -4.15 12.20 -11.60
CA VAL A 658 -3.92 13.66 -11.47
C VAL A 658 -4.33 14.40 -12.73
N LEU A 659 -4.03 13.85 -13.92
CA LEU A 659 -4.42 14.45 -15.21
C LEU A 659 -5.94 14.48 -15.38
N LEU A 660 -6.67 13.43 -14.98
CA LEU A 660 -8.13 13.38 -15.04
C LEU A 660 -8.78 14.40 -14.10
N VAL A 661 -8.31 14.52 -12.85
CA VAL A 661 -8.85 15.52 -11.90
C VAL A 661 -8.52 16.95 -12.34
N ALA A 662 -7.30 17.21 -12.81
CA ALA A 662 -6.92 18.51 -13.35
C ALA A 662 -7.75 18.86 -14.61
N GLY A 663 -7.90 17.89 -15.53
CA GLY A 663 -8.71 18.04 -16.74
C GLY A 663 -10.18 18.33 -16.43
N ALA A 664 -10.79 17.63 -15.46
CA ALA A 664 -12.14 17.91 -15.01
C ALA A 664 -12.28 19.33 -14.41
N GLY A 665 -11.32 19.78 -13.61
CA GLY A 665 -11.28 21.15 -13.05
C GLY A 665 -11.12 22.24 -14.12
N LEU A 666 -10.29 22.01 -15.14
CA LEU A 666 -10.16 22.91 -16.29
C LEU A 666 -11.41 22.91 -17.17
N GLY A 667 -12.06 21.76 -17.35
CA GLY A 667 -13.36 21.65 -18.03
C GLY A 667 -14.46 22.44 -17.31
N ALA A 668 -14.53 22.32 -15.98
CA ALA A 668 -15.43 23.13 -15.15
C ALA A 668 -15.15 24.63 -15.29
N LEU A 669 -13.88 25.06 -15.34
CA LEU A 669 -13.49 26.45 -15.59
C LEU A 669 -13.87 26.96 -16.99
N ALA A 670 -13.71 26.12 -18.03
CA ALA A 670 -14.13 26.45 -19.39
C ALA A 670 -15.65 26.69 -19.46
N VAL A 671 -16.43 25.77 -18.89
CA VAL A 671 -17.90 25.82 -18.89
C VAL A 671 -18.44 26.95 -18.00
N SER A 672 -17.80 27.23 -16.85
CA SER A 672 -18.21 28.30 -15.94
C SER A 672 -17.81 29.71 -16.39
N GLY A 673 -17.10 29.84 -17.51
CA GLY A 673 -16.58 31.10 -18.04
C GLY A 673 -15.39 31.69 -17.27
N ALA A 674 -14.76 30.92 -16.38
CA ALA A 674 -13.60 31.29 -15.54
C ALA A 674 -13.64 32.74 -14.99
N GLY A 675 -14.29 32.94 -13.84
CA GLY A 675 -14.48 34.27 -13.21
C GLY A 675 -13.19 35.04 -12.89
N ALA A 676 -13.31 36.34 -12.63
CA ALA A 676 -12.18 37.23 -12.39
C ALA A 676 -11.56 37.04 -10.99
N GLY A 677 -10.23 36.99 -10.97
CA GLY A 677 -9.46 36.84 -9.74
C GLY A 677 -9.59 35.46 -9.09
N TRP A 678 -8.98 35.31 -7.91
CA TRP A 678 -8.96 34.04 -7.19
C TRP A 678 -10.35 33.47 -6.83
N PRO A 679 -11.32 34.26 -6.31
CA PRO A 679 -12.64 33.71 -5.97
C PRO A 679 -13.43 33.18 -7.17
N GLY A 680 -13.32 33.84 -8.32
CA GLY A 680 -13.97 33.42 -9.57
C GLY A 680 -13.36 32.13 -10.13
N VAL A 681 -12.03 31.99 -10.07
CA VAL A 681 -11.33 30.76 -10.47
C VAL A 681 -11.63 29.59 -9.52
N ILE A 682 -11.57 29.79 -8.20
CA ILE A 682 -11.85 28.72 -7.22
C ILE A 682 -13.29 28.22 -7.34
N ARG A 683 -14.27 29.14 -7.40
CA ARG A 683 -15.69 28.76 -7.61
C ARG A 683 -15.93 28.16 -8.99
N GLY A 684 -15.20 28.59 -10.02
CA GLY A 684 -15.28 28.04 -11.38
C GLY A 684 -14.82 26.58 -11.44
N GLY A 685 -13.66 26.25 -10.86
CA GLY A 685 -13.14 24.87 -10.84
C GLY A 685 -14.03 23.89 -10.08
N VAL A 686 -14.68 24.34 -9.00
CA VAL A 686 -15.61 23.50 -8.18
C VAL A 686 -17.07 23.65 -8.64
N SER A 687 -17.35 24.44 -9.68
CA SER A 687 -18.72 24.83 -10.08
C SER A 687 -19.62 23.64 -10.40
N VAL A 688 -19.12 22.65 -11.15
CA VAL A 688 -19.87 21.45 -11.56
C VAL A 688 -20.22 20.59 -10.35
N LEU A 689 -19.30 20.45 -9.39
CA LEU A 689 -19.56 19.72 -8.13
C LEU A 689 -20.62 20.41 -7.28
N LEU A 690 -20.56 21.75 -7.17
CA LEU A 690 -21.59 22.54 -6.47
C LEU A 690 -22.95 22.49 -7.20
N ALA A 691 -22.95 22.34 -8.52
CA ALA A 691 -24.15 22.26 -9.34
C ALA A 691 -24.88 20.91 -9.24
N LEU A 692 -24.24 19.84 -8.76
CA LEU A 692 -24.87 18.52 -8.54
C LEU A 692 -26.10 18.62 -7.60
N GLY A 693 -25.97 19.37 -6.50
CA GLY A 693 -27.05 19.52 -5.51
C GLY A 693 -28.35 20.09 -6.10
N PRO A 694 -28.30 21.17 -6.90
CA PRO A 694 -29.46 21.69 -7.62
C PRO A 694 -30.05 20.83 -8.75
N VAL A 695 -29.36 19.82 -9.28
CA VAL A 695 -29.82 19.03 -10.45
C VAL A 695 -31.25 18.46 -10.32
N PRO A 696 -31.68 17.89 -9.18
CA PRO A 696 -33.03 17.32 -9.05
C PRO A 696 -34.14 18.35 -9.31
N TRP A 697 -33.97 19.59 -8.85
CA TRP A 697 -34.93 20.67 -9.13
C TRP A 697 -34.86 21.17 -10.58
N PHE A 698 -33.67 21.18 -11.18
CA PHE A 698 -33.47 21.54 -12.59
C PHE A 698 -34.15 20.53 -13.54
N LEU A 699 -34.02 19.23 -13.26
CA LEU A 699 -34.64 18.16 -14.04
C LEU A 699 -36.13 17.92 -13.71
N ALA A 700 -36.65 18.41 -12.57
CA ALA A 700 -38.03 18.17 -12.15
C ALA A 700 -39.08 18.64 -13.18
N LYS A 701 -38.92 19.82 -13.78
CA LYS A 701 -39.83 20.33 -14.84
C LYS A 701 -39.88 19.39 -16.06
N PRO A 702 -38.76 19.10 -16.76
CA PRO A 702 -38.79 18.28 -17.97
C PRO A 702 -39.08 16.80 -17.67
N LEU A 703 -38.60 16.25 -16.55
CA LEU A 703 -38.93 14.87 -16.15
C LEU A 703 -40.44 14.72 -15.90
N LYS A 704 -41.09 15.69 -15.24
CA LYS A 704 -42.54 15.71 -15.09
C LYS A 704 -43.28 15.85 -16.43
N ARG A 705 -42.75 16.58 -17.41
CA ARG A 705 -43.35 16.62 -18.78
C ARG A 705 -43.29 15.25 -19.47
N VAL A 706 -42.25 14.46 -19.25
CA VAL A 706 -42.12 13.10 -19.81
C VAL A 706 -43.05 12.12 -19.10
N THR A 707 -43.00 12.03 -17.77
CA THR A 707 -43.83 11.09 -16.99
C THR A 707 -45.32 11.43 -17.00
N SER A 708 -45.69 12.71 -17.15
CA SER A 708 -47.09 13.15 -17.26
C SER A 708 -47.71 12.95 -18.65
N ARG A 709 -46.98 12.44 -19.65
CA ARG A 709 -47.61 11.99 -20.91
C ARG A 709 -48.46 10.76 -20.63
N ARG A 710 -49.75 10.79 -21.01
CA ARG A 710 -50.69 9.64 -20.95
C ARG A 710 -50.20 8.35 -21.66
N ARG A 711 -49.11 8.40 -22.42
CA ARG A 711 -48.45 7.24 -23.06
C ARG A 711 -47.45 6.50 -22.16
N PHE A 712 -46.98 7.10 -21.06
CA PHE A 712 -45.95 6.48 -20.21
C PHE A 712 -46.46 5.26 -19.44
N VAL A 713 -47.66 5.33 -18.86
CA VAL A 713 -48.28 4.18 -18.17
C VAL A 713 -48.58 3.03 -19.16
N PRO A 714 -49.24 3.25 -20.32
CA PRO A 714 -49.36 2.22 -21.35
C PRO A 714 -48.03 1.63 -21.82
N MET A 715 -46.95 2.42 -21.88
CA MET A 715 -45.62 1.92 -22.27
C MET A 715 -45.01 1.01 -21.20
N LEU A 716 -45.13 1.35 -19.91
CA LEU A 716 -44.69 0.46 -18.82
C LEU A 716 -45.56 -0.81 -18.72
N VAL A 717 -46.88 -0.69 -18.93
CA VAL A 717 -47.80 -1.84 -18.97
C VAL A 717 -47.47 -2.75 -20.15
N ALA A 718 -47.23 -2.19 -21.34
CA ALA A 718 -46.82 -2.97 -22.51
C ALA A 718 -45.45 -3.64 -22.29
N LEU A 719 -44.47 -2.95 -21.70
CA LEU A 719 -43.17 -3.54 -21.38
C LEU A 719 -43.30 -4.68 -20.36
N GLY A 720 -44.13 -4.52 -19.33
CA GLY A 720 -44.43 -5.56 -18.35
C GLY A 720 -45.14 -6.77 -18.96
N ILE A 721 -46.15 -6.55 -19.81
CA ILE A 721 -46.83 -7.60 -20.57
C ILE A 721 -45.84 -8.33 -21.48
N THR A 722 -44.96 -7.62 -22.20
CA THR A 722 -43.93 -8.22 -23.04
C THR A 722 -42.93 -9.03 -22.21
N ALA A 723 -42.51 -8.55 -21.04
CA ALA A 723 -41.62 -9.30 -20.15
C ALA A 723 -42.28 -10.57 -19.60
N VAL A 724 -43.55 -10.51 -19.20
CA VAL A 724 -44.32 -11.69 -18.76
C VAL A 724 -44.53 -12.67 -19.91
N LEU A 725 -44.85 -12.21 -21.12
CA LEU A 725 -44.97 -13.06 -22.31
C LEU A 725 -43.63 -13.73 -22.64
N LEU A 726 -42.52 -12.99 -22.67
CA LEU A 726 -41.19 -13.54 -22.94
C LEU A 726 -40.76 -14.54 -21.85
N ALA A 727 -41.09 -14.32 -20.58
CA ALA A 727 -40.82 -15.28 -19.51
C ALA A 727 -41.65 -16.56 -19.67
N VAL A 728 -42.97 -16.44 -19.91
CA VAL A 728 -43.89 -17.58 -20.08
C VAL A 728 -43.56 -18.40 -21.33
N PHE A 729 -43.43 -17.74 -22.48
CA PHE A 729 -43.08 -18.43 -23.73
C PHE A 729 -41.63 -18.93 -23.75
N GLY A 730 -40.68 -18.17 -23.17
CA GLY A 730 -39.29 -18.62 -23.04
C GLY A 730 -39.16 -19.88 -22.17
N LEU A 731 -39.88 -19.94 -21.05
CA LEU A 731 -39.92 -21.12 -20.19
C LEU A 731 -40.64 -22.30 -20.88
N LEU A 732 -41.76 -22.05 -21.58
CA LEU A 732 -42.46 -23.08 -22.36
C LEU A 732 -41.56 -23.66 -23.47
N PHE A 733 -40.88 -22.82 -24.26
CA PHE A 733 -39.97 -23.29 -25.30
C PHE A 733 -38.74 -24.00 -24.73
N ALA A 734 -38.19 -23.57 -23.60
CA ALA A 734 -37.12 -24.30 -22.91
C ALA A 734 -37.59 -25.64 -22.30
N SER A 735 -38.87 -25.79 -21.94
CA SER A 735 -39.44 -27.08 -21.54
C SER A 735 -39.75 -28.01 -22.72
N ALA A 736 -39.86 -27.46 -23.94
CA ALA A 736 -40.21 -28.19 -25.16
C ALA A 736 -39.00 -28.58 -26.02
N ASP A 737 -37.90 -27.81 -25.99
CA ASP A 737 -36.71 -28.03 -26.79
C ASP A 737 -35.42 -27.88 -25.95
N ALA A 738 -34.65 -28.96 -25.87
CA ALA A 738 -33.42 -29.03 -25.08
C ALA A 738 -32.24 -28.22 -25.65
N VAL A 739 -32.23 -27.97 -26.97
CA VAL A 739 -31.22 -27.11 -27.60
C VAL A 739 -31.51 -25.65 -27.23
N PHE A 740 -32.76 -25.21 -27.35
CA PHE A 740 -33.22 -23.90 -26.88
C PHE A 740 -33.01 -23.73 -25.38
N ALA A 741 -33.29 -24.76 -24.57
CA ALA A 741 -32.98 -24.77 -23.14
C ALA A 741 -31.49 -24.49 -22.89
N SER A 742 -30.57 -25.17 -23.60
CA SER A 742 -29.13 -24.94 -23.46
C SER A 742 -28.68 -23.53 -23.86
N TYR A 743 -29.42 -22.84 -24.74
CA TYR A 743 -29.15 -21.45 -25.11
C TYR A 743 -29.75 -20.47 -24.09
N LEU A 744 -30.97 -20.71 -23.61
CA LEU A 744 -31.59 -19.92 -22.56
C LEU A 744 -30.77 -19.99 -21.27
N GLU A 745 -30.35 -21.20 -20.86
CA GLU A 745 -29.50 -21.42 -19.69
C GLU A 745 -28.15 -20.71 -19.82
N ARG A 746 -27.50 -20.72 -21.00
CA ARG A 746 -26.29 -19.92 -21.23
C ARG A 746 -26.50 -18.41 -21.18
N VAL A 747 -27.72 -17.91 -21.39
CA VAL A 747 -28.08 -16.48 -21.28
C VAL A 747 -28.51 -16.10 -19.85
N THR A 748 -29.16 -17.00 -19.12
CA THR A 748 -29.67 -16.74 -17.76
C THR A 748 -28.69 -17.13 -16.65
N ALA A 749 -27.78 -18.09 -16.88
CA ALA A 749 -26.80 -18.57 -15.92
C ALA A 749 -25.40 -17.95 -16.08
N ALA A 750 -25.21 -17.02 -17.05
CA ALA A 750 -24.02 -16.17 -17.12
C ALA A 750 -24.20 -14.95 -16.18
N PRO A 751 -23.57 -14.90 -14.99
CA PRO A 751 -23.87 -13.87 -14.00
C PRO A 751 -23.30 -12.49 -14.37
N ASP A 752 -22.25 -12.47 -15.18
CA ASP A 752 -21.39 -11.34 -15.53
C ASP A 752 -22.19 -10.08 -15.90
N TRP A 753 -23.23 -10.25 -16.74
CA TRP A 753 -24.05 -9.11 -17.16
C TRP A 753 -24.93 -8.60 -16.01
N ALA A 754 -25.53 -9.49 -15.22
CA ALA A 754 -26.40 -9.15 -14.09
C ALA A 754 -25.63 -8.49 -12.93
N GLU A 755 -24.42 -8.95 -12.63
CA GLU A 755 -23.52 -8.30 -11.67
C GLU A 755 -23.12 -6.89 -12.13
N SER A 756 -22.99 -6.68 -13.45
CA SER A 756 -22.70 -5.35 -14.00
C SER A 756 -23.92 -4.41 -14.06
N VAL A 757 -25.17 -4.90 -13.96
CA VAL A 757 -26.39 -4.06 -14.09
C VAL A 757 -26.44 -2.93 -13.05
N PRO A 758 -26.21 -3.16 -11.74
CA PRO A 758 -26.17 -2.08 -10.75
C PRO A 758 -25.11 -1.00 -11.07
N LEU A 759 -23.92 -1.42 -11.52
CA LEU A 759 -22.83 -0.51 -11.91
C LEU A 759 -23.21 0.29 -13.16
N ARG A 760 -23.77 -0.36 -14.19
CA ARG A 760 -24.24 0.29 -15.42
C ARG A 760 -25.37 1.28 -15.13
N LEU A 761 -26.33 0.93 -14.27
CA LEU A 761 -27.40 1.84 -13.84
C LEU A 761 -26.85 3.04 -13.06
N PHE A 762 -25.90 2.81 -12.16
CA PHE A 762 -25.20 3.89 -11.45
C PHE A 762 -24.45 4.83 -12.40
N LEU A 763 -23.69 4.28 -13.36
CA LEU A 763 -22.97 5.06 -14.37
C LEU A 763 -23.89 5.86 -15.29
N PHE A 764 -25.03 5.27 -15.71
CA PHE A 764 -26.07 5.98 -16.46
C PHE A 764 -26.56 7.21 -15.70
N VAL A 765 -26.96 7.04 -14.43
CA VAL A 765 -27.47 8.13 -13.59
C VAL A 765 -26.36 9.16 -13.33
N LEU A 766 -25.14 8.72 -13.00
CA LEU A 766 -24.00 9.57 -12.71
C LEU A 766 -23.67 10.49 -13.90
N VAL A 767 -23.55 9.94 -15.12
CA VAL A 767 -23.19 10.72 -16.31
C VAL A 767 -24.35 11.60 -16.79
N ALA A 768 -25.61 11.15 -16.67
CA ALA A 768 -26.78 11.98 -16.95
C ALA A 768 -26.91 13.18 -15.98
N VAL A 769 -26.68 12.95 -14.68
CA VAL A 769 -26.66 14.00 -13.64
C VAL A 769 -25.46 14.94 -13.82
N LEU A 770 -24.29 14.40 -14.18
CA LEU A 770 -23.09 15.20 -14.47
C LEU A 770 -23.31 16.11 -15.68
N LEU A 771 -23.89 15.64 -16.78
CA LEU A 771 -24.23 16.50 -17.91
C LEU A 771 -25.24 17.58 -17.51
N ALA A 772 -26.26 17.23 -16.71
CA ALA A 772 -27.23 18.21 -16.21
C ALA A 772 -26.58 19.28 -15.32
N ALA A 773 -25.59 18.93 -14.49
CA ALA A 773 -24.80 19.86 -13.70
C ALA A 773 -23.91 20.76 -14.60
N VAL A 774 -23.22 20.19 -15.58
CA VAL A 774 -22.38 20.92 -16.56
C VAL A 774 -23.22 21.92 -17.36
N VAL A 775 -24.39 21.51 -17.89
CA VAL A 775 -25.30 22.41 -18.63
C VAL A 775 -25.91 23.47 -17.69
N LEU A 776 -26.20 23.15 -16.43
CA LEU A 776 -26.64 24.15 -15.45
C LEU A 776 -25.57 25.22 -15.18
N VAL A 777 -24.29 24.84 -15.08
CA VAL A 777 -23.16 25.78 -14.96
C VAL A 777 -23.02 26.63 -16.22
N ALA A 778 -23.17 26.06 -17.42
CA ALA A 778 -23.12 26.81 -18.68
C ALA A 778 -24.22 27.89 -18.76
N LEU A 779 -25.39 27.61 -18.19
CA LEU A 779 -26.54 28.53 -18.15
C LEU A 779 -26.46 29.55 -17.00
N ARG A 780 -25.85 29.19 -15.87
CA ARG A 780 -25.53 30.08 -14.74
C ARG A 780 -24.00 30.19 -14.56
N PRO A 781 -23.29 30.99 -15.39
CA PRO A 781 -21.86 31.25 -15.17
C PRO A 781 -21.63 31.85 -13.78
N VAL A 782 -20.46 31.58 -13.21
CA VAL A 782 -20.12 32.01 -11.84
C VAL A 782 -20.05 33.54 -11.80
N ALA A 783 -20.99 34.17 -11.10
CA ALA A 783 -20.94 35.60 -10.84
C ALA A 783 -19.75 35.93 -9.94
N ASP A 784 -18.91 36.85 -10.40
CA ASP A 784 -17.82 37.40 -9.58
C ASP A 784 -18.41 38.09 -8.33
N PRO A 785 -17.79 37.92 -7.15
CA PRO A 785 -18.32 38.49 -5.93
C PRO A 785 -18.24 40.03 -5.97
N VAL A 786 -19.40 40.67 -6.17
CA VAL A 786 -19.58 42.13 -6.04
C VAL A 786 -19.57 42.51 -4.57
N GLY A 787 -18.42 42.32 -3.92
CA GLY A 787 -18.18 42.65 -2.52
C GLY A 787 -16.76 43.19 -2.37
N PRO A 788 -16.57 44.30 -1.63
CA PRO A 788 -15.25 44.87 -1.46
C PRO A 788 -14.37 43.91 -0.63
N MET A 789 -13.34 43.33 -1.26
CA MET A 789 -12.20 42.81 -0.51
C MET A 789 -11.57 43.99 0.23
N ALA A 790 -11.84 44.09 1.53
CA ALA A 790 -11.32 45.14 2.39
C ALA A 790 -9.80 45.03 2.49
N LYS A 791 -9.09 45.78 1.64
CA LYS A 791 -7.63 45.90 1.71
C LYS A 791 -7.26 46.77 2.90
N PHE A 792 -6.46 46.22 3.80
CA PHE A 792 -6.07 46.88 5.03
C PHE A 792 -5.02 47.96 4.75
N GLY A 793 -5.24 49.16 5.28
CA GLY A 793 -4.18 50.16 5.40
C GLY A 793 -3.25 49.72 6.54
N VAL A 794 -2.00 49.42 6.22
CA VAL A 794 -0.96 49.03 7.17
C VAL A 794 0.16 50.05 7.05
N SER A 795 0.65 50.58 8.17
CA SER A 795 1.68 51.62 8.13
C SER A 795 2.97 51.11 7.49
N ARG A 796 3.66 52.01 6.76
CA ARG A 796 4.83 51.68 5.93
C ARG A 796 5.87 50.82 6.66
N SER A 797 6.21 51.18 7.89
CA SER A 797 7.23 50.49 8.68
C SER A 797 6.90 49.02 8.97
N ILE A 798 5.62 48.71 9.22
CA ILE A 798 5.16 47.35 9.59
C ILE A 798 5.36 46.35 8.43
N TRP A 799 5.25 46.78 7.18
CA TRP A 799 5.44 45.88 6.02
C TRP A 799 6.81 46.04 5.32
N VAL A 800 7.43 47.23 5.36
CA VAL A 800 8.76 47.45 4.77
C VAL A 800 9.85 46.75 5.58
N LEU A 801 9.83 46.82 6.92
CA LEU A 801 10.91 46.24 7.74
C LEU A 801 11.01 44.71 7.59
N PRO A 802 9.93 43.90 7.69
CA PRO A 802 10.01 42.46 7.50
C PRO A 802 10.41 42.06 6.07
N LEU A 803 9.85 42.71 5.04
CA LEU A 803 10.22 42.40 3.66
C LEU A 803 11.68 42.78 3.34
N THR A 804 12.22 43.82 3.97
CA THR A 804 13.64 44.18 3.81
C THR A 804 14.54 43.18 4.53
N ALA A 805 14.20 42.78 5.76
CA ALA A 805 14.95 41.76 6.52
C ALA A 805 14.95 40.39 5.81
N VAL A 806 13.81 39.94 5.29
CA VAL A 806 13.73 38.69 4.50
C VAL A 806 14.52 38.80 3.19
N ASN A 807 14.49 39.94 2.49
CA ASN A 807 15.34 40.13 1.31
C ASN A 807 16.84 40.08 1.64
N LEU A 808 17.28 40.68 2.75
CA LEU A 808 18.69 40.61 3.18
C LEU A 808 19.11 39.18 3.55
N LEU A 809 18.23 38.41 4.21
CA LEU A 809 18.46 36.99 4.51
C LEU A 809 18.54 36.13 3.25
N PHE A 810 17.68 36.37 2.27
CA PHE A 810 17.74 35.69 0.97
C PHE A 810 18.98 36.11 0.17
N ALA A 811 19.41 37.37 0.24
CA ALA A 811 20.58 37.86 -0.45
C ALA A 811 21.89 37.27 0.13
N SER A 812 22.02 37.17 1.45
CA SER A 812 23.19 36.52 2.08
C SER A 812 23.21 35.02 1.80
N PHE A 813 22.06 34.34 1.84
CA PHE A 813 21.94 32.93 1.47
C PHE A 813 22.30 32.68 0.01
N VAL A 814 21.79 33.49 -0.92
CA VAL A 814 22.11 33.41 -2.36
C VAL A 814 23.59 33.73 -2.61
N ALA A 815 24.20 34.68 -1.90
CA ALA A 815 25.64 34.94 -2.01
C ALA A 815 26.48 33.70 -1.66
N VAL A 816 26.14 33.00 -0.57
CA VAL A 816 26.79 31.74 -0.17
C VAL A 816 26.53 30.61 -1.18
N GLN A 817 25.33 30.54 -1.79
CA GLN A 817 25.07 29.58 -2.87
C GLN A 817 25.87 29.89 -4.14
N ILE A 818 26.05 31.16 -4.50
CA ILE A 818 26.83 31.58 -5.67
C ILE A 818 28.33 31.28 -5.46
N THR A 819 28.89 31.56 -4.29
CA THR A 819 30.30 31.19 -4.01
C THR A 819 30.49 29.67 -3.98
N ALA A 820 29.52 28.89 -3.48
CA ALA A 820 29.54 27.43 -3.57
C ALA A 820 29.45 26.91 -5.02
N LEU A 821 28.64 27.55 -5.87
CA LEU A 821 28.41 27.14 -7.27
C LEU A 821 29.62 27.44 -8.18
N PHE A 822 30.26 28.60 -8.01
CA PHE A 822 31.38 29.03 -8.85
C PHE A 822 32.77 28.76 -8.23
N GLY A 823 32.86 28.51 -6.91
CA GLY A 823 34.11 28.18 -6.21
C GLY A 823 34.61 26.74 -6.42
N GLY A 824 33.85 25.93 -7.17
CA GLY A 824 34.17 24.54 -7.46
C GLY A 824 33.84 23.57 -6.32
N ASN A 825 33.26 22.42 -6.68
CA ASN A 825 32.69 21.44 -5.74
C ASN A 825 33.63 21.04 -4.59
N THR A 826 34.95 21.05 -4.82
CA THR A 826 35.95 20.65 -3.80
C THR A 826 36.02 21.59 -2.58
N TRP A 827 35.48 22.81 -2.64
CA TRP A 827 35.43 23.72 -1.49
C TRP A 827 34.40 23.26 -0.47
N VAL A 828 33.14 23.09 -0.90
CA VAL A 828 32.05 22.66 -0.01
C VAL A 828 32.30 21.26 0.56
N LEU A 829 32.79 20.33 -0.25
CA LEU A 829 33.10 18.96 0.20
C LEU A 829 34.20 18.94 1.28
N ARG A 830 35.24 19.80 1.17
CA ARG A 830 36.31 19.90 2.18
C ARG A 830 35.88 20.65 3.44
N THR A 831 35.05 21.69 3.32
CA THR A 831 34.62 22.50 4.47
C THR A 831 33.49 21.83 5.27
N ALA A 832 32.63 21.02 4.64
CA ALA A 832 31.49 20.37 5.30
C ALA A 832 31.68 18.87 5.59
N GLY A 833 32.70 18.21 5.04
CA GLY A 833 32.98 16.78 5.25
C GLY A 833 31.94 15.81 4.63
N LEU A 834 30.98 16.31 3.86
CA LEU A 834 29.91 15.53 3.25
C LEU A 834 30.37 14.84 1.96
N THR A 835 29.85 13.63 1.68
CA THR A 835 29.96 13.04 0.33
C THR A 835 29.06 13.79 -0.66
N TYR A 836 29.34 13.68 -1.96
CA TYR A 836 28.45 14.17 -3.03
C TYR A 836 26.99 13.72 -2.85
N ALA A 837 26.75 12.49 -2.38
CA ALA A 837 25.41 11.95 -2.20
C ALA A 837 24.67 12.52 -0.98
N GLU A 838 25.38 12.91 0.09
CA GLU A 838 24.78 13.61 1.23
C GLU A 838 24.58 15.09 0.92
N TYR A 839 25.60 15.73 0.33
CA TYR A 839 25.50 17.11 -0.16
C TYR A 839 24.44 17.27 -1.26
N ALA A 840 24.05 16.23 -2.00
CA ALA A 840 22.90 16.29 -2.90
C ALA A 840 21.55 16.21 -2.17
N ARG A 841 21.43 15.36 -1.13
CA ARG A 841 20.15 15.04 -0.47
C ARG A 841 19.73 16.06 0.61
N GLN A 842 20.68 16.61 1.37
CA GLN A 842 20.36 17.36 2.60
C GLN A 842 19.63 18.69 2.36
N GLY A 843 18.39 18.83 2.82
CA GLY A 843 17.66 20.10 2.76
C GLY A 843 17.21 20.55 1.36
N PHE A 844 17.31 19.71 0.31
CA PHE A 844 16.74 20.04 -1.00
C PHE A 844 15.24 20.41 -0.90
N PHE A 845 14.45 19.58 -0.19
CA PHE A 845 13.02 19.82 0.01
C PHE A 845 12.74 21.11 0.79
N GLN A 846 13.66 21.54 1.67
CA GLN A 846 13.51 22.79 2.41
C GLN A 846 13.54 24.00 1.46
N LEU A 847 14.37 23.99 0.40
CA LEU A 847 14.40 25.06 -0.60
C LEU A 847 13.08 25.18 -1.39
N VAL A 848 12.48 24.03 -1.74
CA VAL A 848 11.17 24.00 -2.41
C VAL A 848 10.07 24.53 -1.48
N VAL A 849 10.04 24.07 -0.23
CA VAL A 849 9.08 24.52 0.80
C VAL A 849 9.23 26.02 1.10
N VAL A 850 10.46 26.52 1.26
CA VAL A 850 10.76 27.95 1.43
C VAL A 850 10.24 28.76 0.23
N SER A 851 10.41 28.25 -0.99
CA SER A 851 9.92 28.93 -2.20
C SER A 851 8.39 28.98 -2.28
N VAL A 852 7.69 27.95 -1.78
CA VAL A 852 6.22 27.98 -1.62
C VAL A 852 5.80 28.98 -0.55
N PHE A 853 6.52 29.07 0.58
CA PHE A 853 6.27 30.12 1.59
C PHE A 853 6.48 31.52 1.03
N VAL A 854 7.52 31.76 0.21
CA VAL A 854 7.72 33.05 -0.47
C VAL A 854 6.55 33.38 -1.39
N LEU A 855 6.06 32.42 -2.18
CA LEU A 855 4.89 32.63 -3.04
C LEU A 855 3.64 33.02 -2.21
N GLY A 856 3.47 32.42 -1.02
CA GLY A 856 2.46 32.79 -0.04
C GLY A 856 2.64 34.22 0.51
N ILE A 857 3.85 34.60 0.91
CA ILE A 857 4.20 35.97 1.37
C ILE A 857 3.88 37.00 0.27
N VAL A 858 4.28 36.71 -0.97
CA VAL A 858 4.02 37.61 -2.12
C VAL A 858 2.53 37.72 -2.41
N ALA A 859 1.76 36.62 -2.34
CA ALA A 859 0.30 36.65 -2.50
C ALA A 859 -0.41 37.47 -1.41
N VAL A 860 -0.01 37.29 -0.14
CA VAL A 860 -0.50 38.05 1.01
C VAL A 860 -0.19 39.54 0.86
N ALA A 861 1.08 39.88 0.64
CA ALA A 861 1.53 41.27 0.55
C ALA A 861 0.95 42.01 -0.67
N ALA A 862 0.93 41.38 -1.86
CA ALA A 862 0.38 42.00 -3.06
C ALA A 862 -1.16 42.08 -3.06
N GLY A 863 -1.84 41.18 -2.34
CA GLY A 863 -3.30 41.04 -2.31
C GLY A 863 -3.99 41.88 -1.23
N LEU A 864 -3.52 41.83 0.03
CA LEU A 864 -4.21 42.38 1.20
C LEU A 864 -3.80 43.83 1.55
N LEU A 865 -2.56 44.24 1.23
CA LEU A 865 -2.08 45.59 1.55
C LEU A 865 -2.74 46.66 0.65
N LYS A 866 -3.34 47.68 1.28
CA LYS A 866 -3.74 48.93 0.63
C LYS A 866 -2.56 49.90 0.72
N VAL A 867 -1.97 50.22 -0.44
CA VAL A 867 -0.68 50.93 -0.54
C VAL A 867 -0.82 52.14 -1.48
N GLU A 868 -0.25 53.28 -1.09
CA GLU A 868 -0.42 54.55 -1.80
C GLU A 868 0.22 54.57 -3.20
N ARG A 869 -0.21 55.52 -4.05
CA ARG A 869 0.24 55.60 -5.46
C ARG A 869 1.77 55.63 -5.62
N ARG A 870 2.47 56.29 -4.68
CA ARG A 870 3.93 56.43 -4.56
C ARG A 870 4.58 55.16 -4.00
N GLU A 871 4.03 54.58 -2.94
CA GLU A 871 4.58 53.40 -2.25
C GLU A 871 4.47 52.08 -3.03
N ARG A 872 3.54 51.98 -4.01
CA ARG A 872 3.42 50.78 -4.87
C ARG A 872 4.73 50.38 -5.55
N TRP A 873 5.60 51.34 -5.87
CA TRP A 873 6.94 51.07 -6.42
C TRP A 873 7.85 50.37 -5.39
N LEU A 874 7.81 50.80 -4.13
CA LEU A 874 8.59 50.19 -3.05
C LEU A 874 8.12 48.75 -2.76
N LEU A 875 6.80 48.53 -2.70
CA LEU A 875 6.24 47.18 -2.52
C LEU A 875 6.60 46.26 -3.70
N ALA A 876 6.44 46.74 -4.94
CA ALA A 876 6.76 45.95 -6.13
C ALA A 876 8.26 45.67 -6.26
N GLY A 877 9.13 46.62 -5.86
CA GLY A 877 10.57 46.42 -5.78
C GLY A 877 10.96 45.37 -4.76
N LEU A 878 10.50 45.49 -3.50
CA LEU A 878 10.82 44.53 -2.44
C LEU A 878 10.29 43.11 -2.74
N LEU A 879 9.08 42.97 -3.29
CA LEU A 879 8.57 41.66 -3.70
C LEU A 879 9.26 41.14 -4.97
N GLY A 880 9.68 42.03 -5.88
CA GLY A 880 10.43 41.68 -7.09
C GLY A 880 11.82 41.14 -6.80
N VAL A 881 12.56 41.80 -5.89
CA VAL A 881 13.86 41.30 -5.38
C VAL A 881 13.68 39.94 -4.71
N LEU A 882 12.65 39.77 -3.88
CA LEU A 882 12.39 38.50 -3.20
C LEU A 882 12.09 37.36 -4.18
N CYS A 883 11.29 37.62 -5.21
CA CYS A 883 11.03 36.67 -6.29
C CYS A 883 12.32 36.35 -7.08
N GLY A 884 13.13 37.36 -7.42
CA GLY A 884 14.38 37.19 -8.17
C GLY A 884 15.42 36.36 -7.40
N LEU A 885 15.62 36.64 -6.11
CA LEU A 885 16.49 35.84 -5.23
C LEU A 885 15.98 34.39 -5.13
N THR A 886 14.66 34.19 -5.00
CA THR A 886 14.05 32.85 -4.97
C THR A 886 14.23 32.11 -6.29
N MET A 887 14.27 32.79 -7.45
CA MET A 887 14.62 32.17 -8.72
C MET A 887 16.06 31.66 -8.77
N VAL A 888 17.01 32.38 -8.17
CA VAL A 888 18.40 31.91 -8.08
C VAL A 888 18.49 30.67 -7.17
N VAL A 889 17.77 30.65 -6.05
CA VAL A 889 17.68 29.47 -5.16
C VAL A 889 17.09 28.25 -5.89
N LEU A 890 16.04 28.44 -6.69
CA LEU A 890 15.40 27.36 -7.45
C LEU A 890 16.27 26.86 -8.62
N ALA A 891 17.02 27.75 -9.28
CA ALA A 891 18.01 27.36 -10.30
C ALA A 891 19.18 26.57 -9.67
N SER A 892 19.68 27.01 -8.52
CA SER A 892 20.69 26.27 -7.73
C SER A 892 20.18 24.88 -7.33
N ALA A 893 18.92 24.78 -6.89
CA ALA A 893 18.27 23.52 -6.55
C ALA A 893 18.13 22.56 -7.77
N LEU A 894 17.80 23.07 -8.96
CA LEU A 894 17.80 22.28 -10.19
C LEU A 894 19.18 21.75 -10.55
N HIS A 895 20.21 22.62 -10.56
CA HIS A 895 21.58 22.21 -10.88
C HIS A 895 22.08 21.11 -9.92
N ARG A 896 21.84 21.28 -8.62
CA ARG A 896 22.15 20.30 -7.57
C ARG A 896 21.39 18.97 -7.73
N MET A 897 20.15 18.99 -8.23
CA MET A 897 19.40 17.78 -8.55
C MET A 897 19.95 17.08 -9.79
N ASN A 898 20.35 17.83 -10.83
CA ASN A 898 20.93 17.26 -12.04
C ASN A 898 22.22 16.49 -11.73
N LEU A 899 23.16 17.09 -10.97
CA LEU A 899 24.37 16.41 -10.49
C LEU A 899 24.09 15.10 -9.72
N TYR A 900 22.89 14.95 -9.14
CA TYR A 900 22.46 13.73 -8.46
C TYR A 900 21.76 12.72 -9.39
N THR A 901 21.11 13.18 -10.47
CA THR A 901 20.56 12.29 -11.49
C THR A 901 21.64 11.73 -12.40
N ASP A 902 22.69 12.52 -12.67
CA ASP A 902 23.85 12.12 -13.48
C ASP A 902 24.64 10.97 -12.80
N ALA A 903 24.58 10.87 -11.47
CA ALA A 903 25.25 9.83 -10.68
C ALA A 903 24.36 8.62 -10.29
N TYR A 904 23.04 8.74 -10.36
CA TYR A 904 22.09 7.73 -9.81
C TYR A 904 20.82 7.51 -10.66
N GLY A 905 20.78 7.97 -11.91
CA GLY A 905 19.62 7.98 -12.81
C GLY A 905 18.43 8.81 -12.27
N LEU A 906 17.29 8.82 -12.97
CA LEU A 906 16.05 9.42 -12.45
C LEU A 906 15.22 8.43 -11.62
N SER A 907 14.27 8.94 -10.83
CA SER A 907 13.16 8.15 -10.27
C SER A 907 11.89 9.00 -10.30
N ARG A 908 10.70 8.38 -10.23
CA ARG A 908 9.40 9.07 -10.26
C ARG A 908 9.36 10.30 -9.33
N LEU A 909 9.89 10.17 -8.10
CA LEU A 909 10.02 11.26 -7.14
C LEU A 909 10.97 12.37 -7.61
N ARG A 910 12.17 12.05 -8.11
CA ARG A 910 13.16 13.05 -8.55
C ARG A 910 12.68 13.83 -9.79
N LEU A 911 12.04 13.15 -10.72
CA LEU A 911 11.54 13.74 -11.96
C LEU A 911 10.30 14.63 -11.71
N SER A 912 9.35 14.19 -10.89
CA SER A 912 8.21 15.03 -10.46
C SER A 912 8.66 16.24 -9.63
N VAL A 913 9.71 16.10 -8.82
CA VAL A 913 10.37 17.20 -8.12
C VAL A 913 11.02 18.21 -9.09
N GLN A 914 11.80 17.77 -10.08
CA GLN A 914 12.36 18.66 -11.11
C GLN A 914 11.25 19.43 -11.85
N ALA A 915 10.18 18.75 -12.26
CA ALA A 915 9.02 19.37 -12.90
C ALA A 915 8.32 20.39 -11.98
N THR A 916 8.20 20.09 -10.68
CA THR A 916 7.64 21.02 -9.68
C THR A 916 8.49 22.28 -9.54
N VAL A 917 9.82 22.18 -9.59
CA VAL A 917 10.71 23.35 -9.53
C VAL A 917 10.63 24.19 -10.80
N TRP A 918 10.57 23.56 -11.99
CA TRP A 918 10.33 24.28 -13.25
C TRP A 918 8.97 25.00 -13.28
N TRP A 919 7.92 24.34 -12.80
CA TRP A 919 6.58 24.94 -12.65
C TRP A 919 6.60 26.14 -11.70
N LEU A 920 7.26 26.01 -10.54
CA LEU A 920 7.41 27.11 -9.59
C LEU A 920 8.26 28.26 -10.18
N GLY A 921 9.26 27.94 -11.01
CA GLY A 921 9.96 28.86 -11.90
C GLY A 921 9.01 29.69 -12.77
N ALA A 922 8.10 29.03 -13.48
CA ALA A 922 7.09 29.69 -14.29
C ALA A 922 6.12 30.54 -13.44
N LEU A 923 5.71 30.08 -12.26
CA LEU A 923 4.85 30.86 -11.36
C LEU A 923 5.51 32.17 -10.89
N PHE A 924 6.77 32.12 -10.44
CA PHE A 924 7.50 33.32 -10.05
C PHE A 924 7.71 34.27 -11.23
N THR A 925 7.97 33.74 -12.42
CA THR A 925 8.06 34.53 -13.66
C THR A 925 6.72 35.23 -13.97
N LEU A 926 5.58 34.54 -13.85
CA LEU A 926 4.24 35.14 -14.01
C LEU A 926 3.96 36.23 -12.96
N VAL A 927 4.39 36.02 -11.72
CA VAL A 927 4.22 36.98 -10.61
C VAL A 927 5.06 38.24 -10.84
N LEU A 928 6.32 38.10 -11.31
CA LEU A 928 7.17 39.21 -11.72
C LEU A 928 6.55 40.00 -12.88
N LEU A 929 6.08 39.31 -13.93
CA LEU A 929 5.39 39.93 -15.07
C LEU A 929 4.10 40.66 -14.67
N ALA A 930 3.33 40.11 -13.73
CA ALA A 930 2.13 40.76 -13.19
C ALA A 930 2.48 41.96 -12.29
N GLY A 931 3.61 41.91 -11.57
CA GLY A 931 4.18 43.06 -10.86
C GLY A 931 4.52 44.20 -11.80
N ALA A 932 5.29 43.91 -12.86
CA ALA A 932 5.64 44.87 -13.91
C ALA A 932 4.40 45.44 -14.62
N ALA A 933 3.41 44.60 -14.96
CA ALA A 933 2.15 45.04 -15.56
C ALA A 933 1.36 46.00 -14.64
N ARG A 934 1.31 45.71 -13.33
CA ARG A 934 0.67 46.56 -12.30
C ARG A 934 1.39 47.90 -12.09
N LEU A 935 2.71 47.95 -12.31
CA LEU A 935 3.49 49.20 -12.34
C LEU A 935 3.17 50.02 -13.60
N ALA A 936 3.12 49.35 -14.77
CA ALA A 936 2.70 49.93 -16.05
C ALA A 936 1.19 50.24 -16.16
N GLY A 937 0.46 50.30 -15.04
CA GLY A 937 -0.95 50.69 -14.97
C GLY A 937 -1.96 49.66 -15.47
N ARG A 938 -1.53 48.48 -15.94
CA ARG A 938 -2.43 47.43 -16.45
C ARG A 938 -3.01 46.59 -15.30
N GLY A 939 -4.27 46.19 -15.43
CA GLY A 939 -4.97 45.39 -14.41
C GLY A 939 -4.45 43.95 -14.33
N SER A 940 -4.23 43.44 -13.12
CA SER A 940 -3.68 42.08 -12.88
C SER A 940 -4.72 40.96 -12.87
N GLY A 941 -5.94 41.19 -13.39
CA GLY A 941 -7.05 40.23 -13.37
C GLY A 941 -6.86 38.99 -14.26
N TRP A 942 -5.81 38.97 -15.07
CA TRP A 942 -5.40 37.81 -15.89
C TRP A 942 -4.58 36.78 -15.09
N LEU A 943 -3.84 37.21 -14.06
CA LEU A 943 -2.83 36.37 -13.39
C LEU A 943 -3.38 35.03 -12.86
N PRO A 944 -4.49 34.95 -12.11
CA PRO A 944 -4.96 33.66 -11.57
C PRO A 944 -5.41 32.68 -12.67
N ARG A 945 -5.97 33.18 -13.78
CA ARG A 945 -6.31 32.36 -14.95
C ARG A 945 -5.06 31.81 -15.62
N THR A 946 -4.03 32.64 -15.79
CA THR A 946 -2.74 32.24 -16.38
C THR A 946 -1.98 31.27 -15.49
N ILE A 947 -2.00 31.44 -14.17
CA ILE A 947 -1.43 30.47 -13.21
C ILE A 947 -2.07 29.10 -13.39
N VAL A 948 -3.41 29.01 -13.44
CA VAL A 948 -4.11 27.73 -13.62
C VAL A 948 -3.86 27.14 -15.02
N LEU A 949 -3.82 27.96 -16.06
CA LEU A 949 -3.50 27.50 -17.41
C LEU A 949 -2.06 26.95 -17.51
N VAL A 950 -1.08 27.64 -16.92
CA VAL A 950 0.32 27.18 -16.89
C VAL A 950 0.52 25.94 -16.03
N THR A 951 -0.26 25.76 -14.94
CA THR A 951 -0.31 24.48 -14.21
C THR A 951 -0.86 23.34 -15.08
N GLY A 952 -1.95 23.59 -15.82
CA GLY A 952 -2.51 22.61 -16.76
C GLY A 952 -1.55 22.23 -17.89
N LEU A 953 -0.91 23.23 -18.50
CA LEU A 953 0.09 23.02 -19.55
C LEU A 953 1.37 22.35 -19.01
N GLY A 954 1.77 22.64 -17.77
CA GLY A 954 2.89 21.96 -17.10
C GLY A 954 2.61 20.48 -16.86
N LEU A 955 1.41 20.14 -16.39
CA LEU A 955 0.95 18.74 -16.26
C LEU A 955 0.87 18.03 -17.63
N ALA A 956 0.38 18.70 -18.66
CA ALA A 956 0.34 18.15 -20.01
C ALA A 956 1.76 17.91 -20.57
N ALA A 957 2.68 18.85 -20.41
CA ALA A 957 4.08 18.70 -20.81
C ALA A 957 4.76 17.54 -20.06
N PHE A 958 4.51 17.41 -18.75
CA PHE A 958 5.02 16.31 -17.93
C PHE A 958 4.52 14.94 -18.41
N ALA A 959 3.24 14.84 -18.80
CA ALA A 959 2.67 13.63 -19.39
C ALA A 959 3.22 13.32 -20.79
N ILE A 960 3.46 14.35 -21.61
CA ILE A 960 4.07 14.20 -22.94
C ILE A 960 5.51 13.68 -22.84
N VAL A 961 6.31 14.18 -21.88
CA VAL A 961 7.71 13.76 -21.62
C VAL A 961 7.87 12.28 -21.29
N ASN A 962 6.79 11.63 -20.81
CA ASN A 962 6.73 10.24 -20.35
C ASN A 962 7.67 9.95 -19.16
N PRO A 963 7.20 10.09 -17.90
CA PRO A 963 8.08 9.99 -16.75
C PRO A 963 8.60 8.56 -16.51
N ASP A 964 7.77 7.53 -16.63
CA ASP A 964 8.15 6.15 -16.34
C ASP A 964 9.16 5.62 -17.38
N LEU A 965 8.97 5.93 -18.68
CA LEU A 965 9.98 5.66 -19.72
C LEU A 965 11.31 6.38 -19.46
N ARG A 966 11.26 7.65 -19.02
CA ARG A 966 12.47 8.46 -18.76
C ARG A 966 13.24 7.95 -17.54
N VAL A 967 12.52 7.46 -16.53
CA VAL A 967 13.08 6.78 -15.36
C VAL A 967 13.74 5.47 -15.75
N ALA A 968 13.05 4.59 -16.48
CA ALA A 968 13.61 3.32 -16.95
C ALA A 968 14.88 3.54 -17.79
N TYR A 969 14.82 4.42 -18.78
CA TYR A 969 15.95 4.73 -19.67
C TYR A 969 17.19 5.18 -18.89
N THR A 970 17.04 6.17 -17.98
CA THR A 970 18.19 6.69 -17.21
C THR A 970 18.67 5.78 -16.08
N GLN A 971 17.84 4.86 -15.55
CA GLN A 971 18.34 3.82 -14.66
C GLN A 971 19.23 2.82 -15.40
N VAL A 972 18.79 2.35 -16.57
CA VAL A 972 19.58 1.44 -17.43
C VAL A 972 20.90 2.09 -17.88
N GLU A 973 20.84 3.35 -18.33
CA GLU A 973 21.99 4.11 -18.83
C GLU A 973 23.02 4.48 -17.74
N VAL A 974 22.57 4.98 -16.58
CA VAL A 974 23.50 5.51 -15.55
C VAL A 974 24.02 4.44 -14.60
N ARG A 975 23.22 3.44 -14.22
CA ARG A 975 23.68 2.41 -13.26
C ARG A 975 24.42 1.24 -13.92
N GLY A 976 24.10 0.96 -15.18
CA GLY A 976 24.53 -0.27 -15.85
C GLY A 976 23.90 -1.54 -15.25
N VAL A 977 24.02 -2.64 -15.98
CA VAL A 977 23.28 -3.90 -15.75
C VAL A 977 23.47 -4.48 -14.34
N THR A 978 24.63 -4.28 -13.70
CA THR A 978 25.00 -4.91 -12.42
C THR A 978 24.54 -4.17 -11.16
N LYS A 979 23.90 -3.00 -11.29
CA LYS A 979 23.43 -2.17 -10.14
C LYS A 979 21.98 -1.71 -10.28
N LEU A 980 21.23 -2.37 -11.17
CA LEU A 980 19.80 -2.13 -11.34
C LEU A 980 19.02 -2.60 -10.12
N ASP A 981 17.93 -1.87 -9.88
CA ASP A 981 16.92 -2.17 -8.87
C ASP A 981 15.77 -2.85 -9.63
N SER A 982 15.79 -4.19 -9.70
CA SER A 982 14.82 -4.98 -10.49
C SER A 982 13.40 -4.68 -10.06
N ASP A 983 13.19 -4.68 -8.75
CA ASP A 983 11.89 -4.59 -8.08
C ASP A 983 11.28 -3.20 -8.31
N TYR A 984 12.08 -2.14 -8.22
CA TYR A 984 11.66 -0.78 -8.59
C TYR A 984 11.32 -0.62 -10.08
N LEU A 985 11.97 -1.37 -10.96
CA LEU A 985 11.71 -1.33 -12.41
C LEU A 985 10.51 -2.20 -12.82
N GLY A 986 10.18 -3.24 -12.06
CA GLY A 986 8.99 -4.08 -12.22
C GLY A 986 7.67 -3.33 -11.90
N ASP A 987 7.72 -2.35 -10.98
CA ASP A 987 6.59 -1.46 -10.63
C ASP A 987 6.36 -0.32 -11.65
N LEU A 988 7.16 -0.24 -12.73
CA LEU A 988 6.92 0.75 -13.80
C LEU A 988 5.81 0.30 -14.75
N GLY A 989 4.96 1.24 -15.17
CA GLY A 989 3.87 0.95 -16.10
C GLY A 989 4.34 0.63 -17.53
N ALA A 990 3.43 0.21 -18.41
CA ALA A 990 3.77 -0.29 -19.75
C ALA A 990 4.56 0.72 -20.62
N ASP A 991 4.43 2.02 -20.34
CA ASP A 991 5.27 3.09 -20.91
C ASP A 991 6.79 2.82 -20.77
N ALA A 992 7.25 2.04 -19.79
CA ALA A 992 8.66 1.72 -19.55
C ALA A 992 9.22 0.57 -20.40
N VAL A 993 8.38 -0.30 -20.97
CA VAL A 993 8.80 -1.49 -21.72
C VAL A 993 9.81 -1.19 -22.85
N PRO A 994 9.68 -0.12 -23.66
CA PRO A 994 10.66 0.22 -24.72
C PRO A 994 12.09 0.57 -24.25
N ALA A 995 12.28 0.78 -22.94
CA ALA A 995 13.61 0.92 -22.32
C ALA A 995 14.06 -0.38 -21.64
N LEU A 996 13.17 -1.07 -20.93
CA LEU A 996 13.48 -2.33 -20.23
C LEU A 996 13.77 -3.49 -21.18
N ASP A 997 13.12 -3.53 -22.34
CA ASP A 997 13.37 -4.49 -23.43
C ASP A 997 14.79 -4.38 -24.04
N ARG A 998 15.57 -3.36 -23.67
CA ARG A 998 16.98 -3.19 -24.07
C ARG A 998 17.97 -3.91 -23.14
N LEU A 999 17.51 -4.45 -22.02
CA LEU A 999 18.34 -5.21 -21.10
C LEU A 999 18.84 -6.52 -21.73
N PRO A 1000 20.00 -7.05 -21.29
CA PRO A 1000 20.40 -8.41 -21.62
C PRO A 1000 19.55 -9.42 -20.83
N GLU A 1001 19.43 -10.63 -21.36
CA GLU A 1001 18.93 -11.77 -20.61
C GLU A 1001 19.95 -12.21 -19.54
N PRO A 1002 19.52 -12.77 -18.39
CA PRO A 1002 18.14 -13.05 -17.98
C PRO A 1002 17.40 -11.85 -17.36
N LEU A 1003 18.09 -10.74 -17.09
CA LEU A 1003 17.52 -9.58 -16.40
C LEU A 1003 16.33 -8.95 -17.15
N ARG A 1004 16.39 -8.93 -18.49
CA ARG A 1004 15.27 -8.56 -19.36
C ARG A 1004 14.02 -9.38 -19.07
N SER A 1005 14.10 -10.71 -19.19
CA SER A 1005 12.92 -11.59 -18.99
C SER A 1005 12.38 -11.55 -17.57
N CYS A 1006 13.24 -11.34 -16.55
CA CYS A 1006 12.77 -11.15 -15.18
C CYS A 1006 11.96 -9.86 -15.02
N VAL A 1007 12.57 -8.69 -15.26
CA VAL A 1007 11.95 -7.39 -14.96
C VAL A 1007 10.69 -7.16 -15.81
N LEU A 1008 10.68 -7.64 -17.06
CA LEU A 1008 9.48 -7.57 -17.90
C LEU A 1008 8.37 -8.52 -17.47
N ALA A 1009 8.65 -9.62 -16.75
CA ALA A 1009 7.60 -10.49 -16.24
C ALA A 1009 6.75 -9.79 -15.16
N ASP A 1010 7.39 -9.02 -14.27
CA ASP A 1010 6.70 -8.22 -13.26
C ASP A 1010 5.87 -7.09 -13.90
N VAL A 1011 6.42 -6.37 -14.88
CA VAL A 1011 5.69 -5.34 -15.65
C VAL A 1011 4.49 -5.94 -16.40
N VAL A 1012 4.62 -7.15 -16.96
CA VAL A 1012 3.51 -7.86 -17.61
C VAL A 1012 2.42 -8.22 -16.60
N ALA A 1013 2.78 -8.70 -15.40
CA ALA A 1013 1.85 -9.06 -14.35
C ALA A 1013 1.10 -7.84 -13.78
N ALA A 1014 1.80 -6.75 -13.48
CA ALA A 1014 1.19 -5.51 -12.99
C ALA A 1014 0.34 -4.82 -14.07
N GLY A 1015 0.88 -4.67 -15.28
CA GLY A 1015 0.22 -4.05 -16.43
C GLY A 1015 -0.97 -4.85 -16.98
N GLY A 1016 -1.07 -6.16 -16.67
CA GLY A 1016 -2.08 -7.04 -17.27
C GLY A 1016 -1.87 -7.22 -18.78
N LEU A 1017 -0.61 -7.27 -19.20
CA LEU A 1017 -0.22 -7.34 -20.62
C LEU A 1017 -0.35 -8.77 -21.20
N ASP A 1018 -0.81 -9.74 -20.40
CA ASP A 1018 -1.10 -11.12 -20.82
C ASP A 1018 -2.30 -11.21 -21.77
N ARG A 1019 -3.15 -10.18 -21.81
CA ARG A 1019 -4.38 -10.12 -22.62
C ARG A 1019 -4.46 -8.81 -23.42
N PRO A 1020 -5.14 -8.81 -24.58
CA PRO A 1020 -5.47 -7.57 -25.28
C PRO A 1020 -6.49 -6.76 -24.48
N ASP A 1021 -6.29 -5.44 -24.39
CA ASP A 1021 -7.32 -4.53 -23.85
C ASP A 1021 -8.61 -4.62 -24.69
N PRO A 1022 -9.81 -4.57 -24.08
CA PRO A 1022 -11.05 -4.35 -24.82
C PRO A 1022 -11.04 -2.95 -25.46
N TRP A 1023 -11.87 -2.72 -26.48
CA TRP A 1023 -11.87 -1.47 -27.27
C TRP A 1023 -12.01 -0.19 -26.42
N ASN A 1024 -12.73 -0.25 -25.29
CA ASN A 1024 -12.90 0.85 -24.35
C ASN A 1024 -11.75 0.98 -23.35
N GLY A 1025 -11.07 -0.13 -23.04
CA GLY A 1025 -9.82 -0.15 -22.27
C GLY A 1025 -8.58 0.23 -23.09
N TRP A 1026 -8.70 0.39 -24.42
CA TRP A 1026 -7.53 0.61 -25.29
C TRP A 1026 -6.66 1.79 -24.84
N ASN A 1027 -5.35 1.55 -24.81
CA ASN A 1027 -4.32 2.50 -24.41
C ASN A 1027 -3.05 2.30 -25.26
N LEU A 1028 -2.47 3.39 -25.77
CA LEU A 1028 -1.34 3.34 -26.71
C LEU A 1028 -0.07 2.72 -26.09
N ALA A 1029 0.24 3.01 -24.81
CA ALA A 1029 1.42 2.48 -24.15
C ALA A 1029 1.28 0.95 -23.93
N ARG A 1030 0.11 0.49 -23.50
CA ARG A 1030 -0.18 -0.96 -23.38
C ARG A 1030 -0.17 -1.68 -24.72
N SER A 1031 -0.63 -1.06 -25.81
CA SER A 1031 -0.51 -1.68 -27.14
C SER A 1031 0.94 -1.78 -27.60
N GLN A 1032 1.72 -0.69 -27.52
CA GLN A 1032 3.15 -0.70 -27.92
C GLN A 1032 3.99 -1.68 -27.09
N ALA A 1033 3.70 -1.82 -25.80
CA ALA A 1033 4.33 -2.83 -24.95
C ALA A 1033 4.01 -4.26 -25.41
N ARG A 1034 2.73 -4.56 -25.71
CA ARG A 1034 2.32 -5.88 -26.23
C ARG A 1034 2.92 -6.18 -27.61
N ASP A 1035 3.04 -5.19 -28.49
CA ASP A 1035 3.68 -5.35 -29.81
C ASP A 1035 5.18 -5.70 -29.67
N LEU A 1036 5.91 -5.05 -28.75
CA LEU A 1036 7.32 -5.35 -28.45
C LEU A 1036 7.49 -6.75 -27.83
N LEU A 1037 6.62 -7.13 -26.88
CA LEU A 1037 6.66 -8.44 -26.23
C LEU A 1037 6.26 -9.58 -27.18
N ALA A 1038 5.42 -9.32 -28.18
CA ALA A 1038 5.12 -10.26 -29.26
C ALA A 1038 6.31 -10.42 -30.23
N ALA A 1039 7.02 -9.34 -30.53
CA ALA A 1039 8.22 -9.38 -31.37
C ALA A 1039 9.43 -10.04 -30.67
N ARG A 1040 9.53 -9.92 -29.33
CA ARG A 1040 10.54 -10.58 -28.51
C ARG A 1040 9.89 -11.16 -27.22
N PRO A 1041 9.50 -12.45 -27.21
CA PRO A 1041 8.89 -13.05 -26.03
C PRO A 1041 9.83 -13.09 -24.80
N LEU A 1042 9.25 -13.44 -23.65
CA LEU A 1042 9.96 -13.64 -22.39
C LEU A 1042 10.37 -15.11 -22.24
N HIS A 1043 11.57 -15.34 -21.70
CA HIS A 1043 12.07 -16.69 -21.39
C HIS A 1043 11.42 -17.22 -20.10
N ARG A 1044 11.28 -18.55 -19.98
CA ARG A 1044 10.82 -19.25 -18.77
C ARG A 1044 11.67 -20.51 -18.54
N PRO A 1045 11.96 -20.91 -17.29
CA PRO A 1045 11.75 -20.14 -16.05
C PRO A 1045 12.87 -19.11 -15.84
N VAL A 1046 12.52 -17.91 -15.36
CA VAL A 1046 13.49 -16.86 -15.04
C VAL A 1046 13.13 -16.21 -13.71
N SER A 1047 14.08 -16.19 -12.78
CA SER A 1047 14.04 -15.41 -11.54
C SER A 1047 15.12 -14.34 -11.56
N CYS A 1048 14.95 -13.26 -10.79
CA CYS A 1048 15.96 -12.21 -10.63
C CYS A 1048 17.10 -12.69 -9.70
N GLY A 1049 17.88 -13.66 -10.18
CA GLY A 1049 18.99 -14.28 -9.47
C GLY A 1049 20.24 -13.40 -9.38
N GLY A 1050 20.23 -12.41 -8.49
CA GLY A 1050 21.46 -11.82 -7.94
C GLY A 1050 22.04 -12.72 -6.83
N PRO A 1051 23.37 -12.80 -6.66
CA PRO A 1051 23.98 -13.68 -5.66
C PRO A 1051 23.72 -13.19 -4.23
N SER A 1052 22.84 -13.91 -3.51
CA SER A 1052 22.71 -13.95 -2.04
C SER A 1052 22.97 -12.65 -1.25
N GLY A 1053 22.44 -11.52 -1.72
CA GLY A 1053 22.34 -10.30 -0.92
C GLY A 1053 21.17 -10.45 0.06
N GLY A 1054 21.45 -10.64 1.35
CA GLY A 1054 20.42 -10.85 2.36
C GLY A 1054 19.44 -9.67 2.45
N ARG A 1055 18.14 -9.96 2.65
CA ARG A 1055 17.09 -8.94 2.86
C ARG A 1055 17.46 -8.03 4.04
N SER A 1056 17.86 -6.79 3.77
CA SER A 1056 18.14 -5.75 4.76
C SER A 1056 17.55 -4.41 4.34
N GLY A 1057 16.36 -4.10 4.86
CA GLY A 1057 15.59 -2.87 4.64
C GLY A 1057 14.43 -2.75 5.61
#